data_AF-A0A5J6L4U9-F1
#
_entry.id   AF-A0A5J6L4U9-F1
#
_cell.length_a   1.000
_cell.length_b   1.000
_cell.length_c   1.000
_cell.angle_alpha   90.00
_cell.angle_beta   90.00
_cell.angle_gamma   90.00
#
_symmetry.space_group_name_H-M   'P 1'
#
loop_
_entity.id
_entity.type
_entity.pdbx_description
1 polymer ?
#
loop_
_entity_poly.entity_id
_entity_poly.type
_entity_poly.pdbx_seq_one_letter_code
_entity_poly.pdbx_strand_id
1 'polypeptide(L)'
;MHLKSVTLKGFKSFAQPTTFALEPGVTCIVGPNGSGKSNVVDALAWVMGEQGAKTLRGGKMEDVIFAGTSTRGPLGRAEVQLTIDNSDGALPIEYAEVTISRTLFRNGASEYAINGETCRLLDVQELLSDSGLGREMHVIIGQGRLDSVLQATPEDRRGFIEEAAGILKHRRRKEKTLRKLEAMETNLTRLSDLAGELRRQLKPLGRQAEIAREAATIAAVVRDAKARLFADELVALRTQLADHARAENERHTERVVLQDQAENLRVRIERLENDQRSEAVDRARRVAFSLQQVQERLRGLYSLAGQRLTLLSADDDDPGGFSATVSRGMIDDARAEIDEISAGLGDAQDAAAQAARAVTRARAELDALDVDIAAQSALVSEHDMRITALRGTAEAAASALGAVRSAVERQQRALDAALLRRAEAEAEREGLEPEFAPEESAAEHSAAYERAQREAHEAETAVAGLRERLHAAEREVEALTAQTTALGRALDVRNAAAELVAGGGAGIRGLVSDAVKVRAGFEAAVAAALGPLAEGLLVETRDNAFATALLARDGDLGVVDILTAQTSARRAEPPAIAGVVAAADVVTAPDGVRALLSWVLVADDLPAARAALAELGDAPAPFTIVTRAGEVVTAVTVRAGSGAGRSRLELAAERDAAAERLTEVTVIADSLREALVDAVAAQDSARQRARETLNALRAQDAALAAHAEKVNRATVRHEAAVAECERLQAGLAQAQAAVADAEAAERAAGGALERALEAPRPILDASARDGLLAALEQARDTEMRARLDVETLRERVRAGEARVIQLERQRERERAAAEEAARRAVVRRAQREIAADVAAQLPALLDSVDRSVSQARVDLAAAESARTAVTAELAQARSQEAALRDRLGALTENVHGLELQIHEKRLHVTSLLERVHSELGLDEDILVREYGPDQPIPSDAPAAEGEDAPPPVAFDRAAQKRRLADAERKLSQLGRVNPLALEEYAALEQRHAFLTEQLGDLTQTRKDLLTIIDELDERMQTIFVAAFEDTKAAFAEVFPILFPGGTGSITLTDPDSPLTTGIEVSVRPVGKKIERLSLLSGGERSLAAVAFLVSIFQARPSPFYILDEVEAALDDANLGRLLGVFERLRESSQLIVITHQKRTMEIADALYGVSMRQDGVSAVVGQRVGDRASA
;
A
#
# COMPACT_ATOMS: atom_id res chain seq x y z
N MET A 1 4.08 20.47 43.89
CA MET A 1 3.87 19.83 42.59
C MET A 1 3.82 18.34 42.84
N HIS A 2 2.79 17.64 42.38
CA HIS A 2 2.75 16.18 42.47
C HIS A 2 1.95 15.59 41.30
N LEU A 3 2.16 14.31 41.00
CA LEU A 3 1.33 13.61 40.01
C LEU A 3 -0.01 13.30 40.65
N LYS A 4 -1.09 13.81 40.06
CA LYS A 4 -2.46 13.69 40.58
C LYS A 4 -3.17 12.48 39.99
N SER A 5 -3.02 12.24 38.68
CA SER A 5 -3.54 11.03 38.06
C SER A 5 -2.82 10.64 36.77
N VAL A 6 -2.86 9.34 36.46
CA VAL A 6 -2.48 8.82 35.15
C VAL A 6 -3.60 7.95 34.59
N THR A 7 -4.07 8.27 33.39
CA THR A 7 -5.13 7.54 32.68
C THR A 7 -4.55 6.83 31.47
N LEU A 8 -4.70 5.51 31.42
CA LEU A 8 -4.25 4.67 30.32
C LEU A 8 -5.46 4.15 29.54
N LYS A 9 -5.45 4.32 28.22
CA LYS A 9 -6.50 3.83 27.32
C LYS A 9 -5.87 3.09 26.15
N GLY A 10 -6.14 1.80 26.04
CA GLY A 10 -5.59 0.97 24.96
C GLY A 10 -4.07 0.83 24.98
N PHE A 11 -3.43 1.09 26.12
CA PHE A 11 -1.99 1.01 26.30
C PHE A 11 -1.59 -0.39 26.78
N LYS A 12 -0.82 -1.12 25.97
CA LYS A 12 -0.31 -2.48 26.23
C LYS A 12 -1.37 -3.46 26.71
N SER A 13 -1.47 -3.73 28.01
CA SER A 13 -2.42 -4.69 28.60
C SER A 13 -3.70 -4.02 29.12
N PHE A 14 -3.80 -2.69 29.08
CA PHE A 14 -4.96 -1.91 29.56
C PHE A 14 -5.93 -1.57 28.41
N ALA A 15 -6.82 -2.51 28.08
CA ALA A 15 -7.82 -2.32 27.02
C ALA A 15 -8.95 -1.34 27.40
N GLN A 16 -9.25 -1.20 28.69
CA GLN A 16 -10.28 -0.26 29.18
C GLN A 16 -9.62 1.00 29.75
N PRO A 17 -10.27 2.17 29.63
CA PRO A 17 -9.82 3.39 30.30
C PRO A 17 -9.62 3.15 31.79
N THR A 18 -8.37 3.16 32.22
CA THR A 18 -7.98 2.84 33.59
C THR A 18 -7.24 4.03 34.16
N THR A 19 -7.78 4.61 35.24
CA THR A 19 -7.24 5.81 35.88
C THR A 19 -6.63 5.42 37.22
N PHE A 20 -5.37 5.77 37.44
CA PHE A 20 -4.69 5.68 38.73
C PHE A 20 -4.71 7.07 39.36
N ALA A 21 -5.35 7.22 40.52
CA ALA A 21 -5.27 8.45 41.30
C ALA A 21 -4.03 8.39 42.20
N LEU A 22 -3.02 9.18 41.90
CA LEU A 22 -1.74 9.12 42.59
C LEU A 22 -1.78 10.12 43.75
N GLU A 23 -1.49 9.64 44.96
CA GLU A 23 -1.60 10.45 46.17
C GLU A 23 -0.22 10.95 46.59
N PRO A 24 -0.13 12.11 47.26
CA PRO A 24 1.09 12.48 47.98
C PRO A 24 1.45 11.39 49.00
N GLY A 25 2.75 11.10 49.17
CA GLY A 25 3.24 10.01 50.01
C GLY A 25 3.68 8.79 49.19
N VAL A 26 3.49 7.57 49.72
CA VAL A 26 3.92 6.31 49.06
C VAL A 26 2.72 5.62 48.41
N THR A 27 2.68 5.59 47.08
CA THR A 27 1.73 4.80 46.30
C THR A 27 2.39 3.51 45.82
N CYS A 28 1.94 2.36 46.31
CA CYS A 28 2.43 1.05 45.87
C CYS A 28 1.52 0.44 44.79
N ILE A 29 2.11 0.03 43.66
CA ILE A 29 1.42 -0.71 42.60
C ILE A 29 1.86 -2.18 42.69
N VAL A 30 0.90 -3.07 42.95
CA VAL A 30 1.16 -4.47 43.31
C VAL A 30 0.33 -5.43 42.46
N GLY A 31 0.73 -6.69 42.37
CA GLY A 31 0.01 -7.70 41.58
C GLY A 31 0.89 -8.88 41.16
N PRO A 32 0.30 -9.98 40.66
CA PRO A 32 1.05 -11.15 40.23
C PRO A 32 2.00 -10.85 39.06
N ASN A 33 3.06 -11.64 38.90
CA ASN A 33 4.00 -11.46 37.79
C ASN A 33 3.28 -11.60 36.44
N GLY A 34 3.59 -10.70 35.51
CA GLY A 34 2.90 -10.63 34.21
C GLY A 34 1.54 -9.92 34.23
N SER A 35 1.07 -9.36 35.37
CA SER A 35 -0.26 -8.71 35.43
C SER A 35 -0.34 -7.33 34.76
N GLY A 36 0.76 -6.80 34.23
CA GLY A 36 0.82 -5.49 33.56
C GLY A 36 1.30 -4.33 34.43
N LYS A 37 1.95 -4.59 35.57
CA LYS A 37 2.45 -3.55 36.50
C LYS A 37 3.46 -2.60 35.85
N SER A 38 4.54 -3.11 35.25
CA SER A 38 5.57 -2.28 34.62
C SER A 38 5.06 -1.48 33.42
N ASN A 39 3.91 -1.86 32.84
CA ASN A 39 3.28 -1.08 31.77
C ASN A 39 2.81 0.31 32.27
N VAL A 40 2.60 0.49 33.58
CA VAL A 40 2.26 1.80 34.17
C VAL A 40 3.48 2.72 34.17
N VAL A 41 4.67 2.20 34.50
CA VAL A 41 5.94 2.95 34.44
C VAL A 41 6.26 3.30 32.99
N ASP A 42 6.08 2.34 32.07
CA ASP A 42 6.26 2.57 30.64
C ASP A 42 5.31 3.67 30.12
N ALA A 43 4.06 3.70 30.59
CA ALA A 43 3.10 4.74 30.21
C ALA A 43 3.54 6.14 30.70
N LEU A 44 4.03 6.24 31.94
CA LEU A 44 4.55 7.48 32.51
C LEU A 44 5.81 7.96 31.77
N ALA A 45 6.77 7.07 31.49
CA ALA A 45 7.96 7.41 30.70
C ALA A 45 7.58 7.87 29.28
N TRP A 46 6.61 7.19 28.67
CA TRP A 46 6.16 7.46 27.30
C TRP A 46 5.46 8.82 27.16
N VAL A 47 4.57 9.20 28.09
CA VAL A 47 3.88 10.50 28.03
C VAL A 47 4.81 11.68 28.36
N MET A 48 5.87 11.45 29.16
CA MET A 48 6.88 12.46 29.50
C MET A 48 7.96 12.67 28.42
N GLY A 49 7.90 11.95 27.29
CA GLY A 49 8.74 12.24 26.13
C GLY A 49 9.73 11.16 25.70
N GLU A 50 9.69 9.96 26.30
CA GLU A 50 10.54 8.84 25.88
C GLU A 50 10.18 8.35 24.47
N GLN A 51 11.17 8.22 23.58
CA GLN A 51 10.98 7.88 22.17
C GLN A 51 11.50 6.49 21.80
N GLY A 52 12.31 5.84 22.65
CA GLY A 52 12.85 4.53 22.37
C GLY A 52 11.81 3.41 22.53
N ALA A 53 11.55 2.65 21.46
CA ALA A 53 10.72 1.44 21.57
C ALA A 53 11.37 0.40 22.51
N LYS A 54 12.72 0.32 22.48
CA LYS A 54 13.51 -0.60 23.30
C LYS A 54 13.46 -0.28 24.80
N THR A 55 13.44 1.01 25.17
CA THR A 55 13.32 1.47 26.56
C THR A 55 11.94 1.18 27.12
N LEU A 56 10.90 1.20 26.28
CA LEU A 56 9.53 0.83 26.61
C LEU A 56 9.26 -0.68 26.49
N ARG A 57 10.29 -1.53 26.49
CA ARG A 57 10.19 -3.01 26.42
C ARG A 57 9.38 -3.52 25.21
N GLY A 58 9.47 -2.83 24.06
CA GLY A 58 8.86 -3.21 22.78
C GLY A 58 9.88 -3.30 21.64
N GLY A 59 9.50 -3.94 20.53
CA GLY A 59 10.33 -3.99 19.32
C GLY A 59 10.07 -2.82 18.39
N LYS A 60 8.80 -2.38 18.31
CA LYS A 60 8.32 -1.24 17.53
C LYS A 60 7.48 -0.33 18.39
N MET A 61 7.35 0.93 17.98
CA MET A 61 6.55 1.91 18.71
C MET A 61 5.05 1.55 18.73
N GLU A 62 4.55 0.84 17.71
CA GLU A 62 3.18 0.31 17.64
C GLU A 62 2.87 -0.75 18.72
N ASP A 63 3.89 -1.40 19.29
CA ASP A 63 3.73 -2.45 20.31
C ASP A 63 3.20 -1.92 21.65
N VAL A 64 3.09 -0.59 21.81
CA VAL A 64 2.41 0.02 22.97
C VAL A 64 0.89 0.02 22.85
N ILE A 65 0.33 -0.33 21.69
CA ILE A 65 -1.12 -0.44 21.47
C ILE A 65 -1.61 -1.84 21.86
N PHE A 66 -2.74 -1.92 22.57
CA PHE A 66 -3.34 -3.18 22.99
C PHE A 66 -3.59 -4.12 21.80
N ALA A 67 -2.90 -5.25 21.79
CA ALA A 67 -2.84 -6.19 20.66
C ALA A 67 -4.01 -7.17 20.57
N GLY A 68 -4.94 -7.16 21.54
CA GLY A 68 -6.07 -8.10 21.59
C GLY A 68 -5.79 -9.33 22.45
N THR A 69 -6.87 -9.98 22.89
CA THR A 69 -6.87 -11.26 23.63
C THR A 69 -7.93 -12.20 23.03
N SER A 70 -8.02 -13.44 23.52
CA SER A 70 -8.98 -14.44 23.00
C SER A 70 -10.45 -14.05 23.15
N THR A 71 -10.78 -13.11 24.03
CA THR A 71 -12.14 -12.63 24.30
C THR A 71 -12.36 -11.17 23.91
N ARG A 72 -11.31 -10.41 23.54
CA ARG A 72 -11.42 -8.97 23.21
C ARG A 72 -10.49 -8.58 22.05
N GLY A 73 -11.05 -7.93 21.03
CA GLY A 73 -10.29 -7.52 19.83
C GLY A 73 -9.20 -6.48 20.08
N PRO A 74 -8.20 -6.39 19.18
CA PRO A 74 -7.15 -5.36 19.23
C PRO A 74 -7.72 -3.94 19.13
N LEU A 75 -7.08 -2.98 19.79
CA LEU A 75 -7.45 -1.56 19.71
C LEU A 75 -6.65 -0.83 18.61
N GLY A 76 -7.23 0.23 18.07
CA GLY A 76 -6.64 1.03 16.98
C GLY A 76 -5.74 2.18 17.43
N ARG A 77 -5.76 2.53 18.73
CA ARG A 77 -4.94 3.59 19.31
C ARG A 77 -4.61 3.31 20.78
N ALA A 78 -3.50 3.87 21.24
CA ALA A 78 -3.15 3.99 22.65
C ALA A 78 -3.09 5.46 23.03
N GLU A 79 -3.69 5.82 24.16
CA GLU A 79 -3.66 7.16 24.73
C GLU A 79 -3.24 7.07 26.20
N VAL A 80 -2.29 7.90 26.60
CA VAL A 80 -1.90 8.09 28.00
C VAL A 80 -2.05 9.56 28.34
N GLN A 81 -2.77 9.84 29.42
CA GLN A 81 -2.97 11.19 29.95
C GLN A 81 -2.37 11.26 31.35
N LEU A 82 -1.44 12.19 31.58
CA LEU A 82 -0.81 12.47 32.86
C LEU A 82 -1.27 13.83 33.35
N THR A 83 -1.83 13.89 34.54
CA THR A 83 -2.28 15.14 35.14
C THR A 83 -1.42 15.49 36.35
N ILE A 84 -0.82 16.67 36.30
CA ILE A 84 0.10 17.22 37.30
C ILE A 84 -0.61 18.37 38.02
N ASP A 85 -0.56 18.35 39.35
CA ASP A 85 -0.97 19.49 40.16
C ASP A 85 0.19 20.49 40.24
N ASN A 86 -0.05 21.69 39.73
CA ASN A 86 0.88 22.83 39.65
C ASN A 86 0.47 23.98 40.59
N SER A 87 -0.27 23.70 41.67
CA SER A 87 -0.71 24.73 42.63
C SER A 87 0.44 25.49 43.30
N ASP A 88 1.65 24.93 43.31
CA ASP A 88 2.87 25.56 43.82
C ASP A 88 3.66 26.35 42.75
N GLY A 89 3.17 26.40 41.50
CA GLY A 89 3.75 27.20 40.42
C GLY A 89 5.13 26.71 39.93
N ALA A 90 5.45 25.43 40.14
CA ALA A 90 6.72 24.85 39.74
C ALA A 90 6.89 24.73 38.20
N LEU A 91 5.78 24.60 37.47
CA LEU A 91 5.76 24.67 36.01
C LEU A 91 5.47 26.12 35.56
N PRO A 92 6.15 26.64 34.53
CA PRO A 92 6.00 28.00 34.01
C PRO A 92 4.71 28.17 33.18
N ILE A 93 3.56 27.79 33.75
CA ILE A 93 2.23 27.89 33.14
C ILE A 93 1.24 28.36 34.22
N GLU A 94 0.36 29.29 33.89
CA GLU A 94 -0.60 29.91 34.82
C GLU A 94 -1.74 28.96 35.29
N TYR A 95 -1.79 27.74 34.76
CA TYR A 95 -2.78 26.72 35.13
C TYR A 95 -2.35 25.97 36.38
N ALA A 96 -3.26 25.90 37.36
CA ALA A 96 -3.07 25.13 38.60
C ALA A 96 -3.07 23.60 38.37
N GLU A 97 -3.60 23.13 37.24
CA GLU A 97 -3.60 21.72 36.84
C GLU A 97 -3.18 21.61 35.37
N VAL A 98 -2.18 20.77 35.10
CA VAL A 98 -1.60 20.59 33.77
C VAL A 98 -1.75 19.12 33.35
N THR A 99 -2.52 18.87 32.29
CA THR A 99 -2.69 17.55 31.70
C THR A 99 -1.86 17.41 30.43
N ILE A 100 -0.87 16.54 30.46
CA ILE A 100 -0.07 16.15 29.30
C ILE A 100 -0.63 14.84 28.76
N SER A 101 -0.98 14.83 27.47
CA SER A 101 -1.50 13.64 26.80
C SER A 101 -0.67 13.29 25.58
N ARG A 102 -0.48 11.99 25.39
CA ARG A 102 0.17 11.43 24.20
C ARG A 102 -0.71 10.34 23.60
N THR A 103 -1.03 10.48 22.32
CA THR A 103 -1.83 9.52 21.56
C THR A 103 -1.00 8.91 20.43
N LEU A 104 -1.02 7.59 20.30
CA LEU A 104 -0.42 6.85 19.19
C LEU A 104 -1.49 6.06 18.44
N PHE A 105 -1.50 6.23 17.13
CA PHE A 105 -2.36 5.50 16.21
C PHE A 105 -1.60 4.36 15.56
N ARG A 106 -2.32 3.30 15.15
CA ARG A 106 -1.72 2.13 14.49
C ARG A 106 -1.04 2.43 13.13
N ASN A 107 -1.26 3.62 12.57
CA ASN A 107 -0.57 4.11 11.38
C ASN A 107 0.82 4.73 11.67
N GLY A 108 1.25 4.75 12.94
CA GLY A 108 2.54 5.31 13.37
C GLY A 108 2.51 6.80 13.74
N ALA A 109 1.38 7.49 13.58
CA ALA A 109 1.24 8.89 13.98
C ALA A 109 1.20 9.02 15.51
N SER A 110 2.04 9.92 16.06
CA SER A 110 2.09 10.26 17.48
C SER A 110 1.78 11.74 17.66
N GLU A 111 0.84 12.06 18.53
CA GLU A 111 0.40 13.42 18.84
C GLU A 111 0.60 13.72 20.32
N TYR A 112 1.12 14.91 20.63
CA TYR A 112 1.22 15.45 21.99
C TYR A 112 0.21 16.57 22.16
N ALA A 113 -0.42 16.63 23.33
CA ALA A 113 -1.25 17.76 23.71
C ALA A 113 -1.06 18.14 25.18
N ILE A 114 -1.02 19.44 25.46
CA ILE A 114 -1.03 20.02 26.81
C ILE A 114 -2.40 20.65 27.00
N ASN A 115 -3.13 20.26 28.04
CA ASN A 115 -4.49 20.71 28.33
C ASN A 115 -5.48 20.58 27.14
N GLY A 116 -5.23 19.61 26.25
CA GLY A 116 -6.05 19.37 25.05
C GLY A 116 -5.60 20.09 23.79
N GLU A 117 -4.63 21.01 23.86
CA GLU A 117 -4.06 21.69 22.70
C GLU A 117 -2.84 20.96 22.16
N THR A 118 -2.81 20.72 20.83
CA THR A 118 -1.72 20.01 20.16
C THR A 118 -0.42 20.81 20.21
N CYS A 119 0.67 20.19 20.65
CA CYS A 119 1.99 20.83 20.79
C CYS A 119 3.11 19.93 20.26
N ARG A 120 4.32 20.48 20.13
CA ARG A 120 5.50 19.71 19.75
C ARG A 120 6.11 19.06 20.98
N LEU A 121 6.86 17.97 20.76
CA LEU A 121 7.65 17.34 21.82
C LEU A 121 8.63 18.32 22.49
N LEU A 122 9.20 19.26 21.72
CA LEU A 122 10.12 20.26 22.28
C LEU A 122 9.43 21.13 23.35
N ASP A 123 8.17 21.49 23.12
CA ASP A 123 7.40 22.34 24.03
C ASP A 123 7.09 21.59 25.34
N VAL A 124 6.74 20.29 25.25
CA VAL A 124 6.59 19.41 26.42
C VAL A 124 7.92 19.24 27.17
N GLN A 125 9.03 19.07 26.44
CA GLN A 125 10.37 18.94 27.04
C GLN A 125 10.85 20.21 27.72
N GLU A 126 10.57 21.37 27.15
CA GLU A 126 10.94 22.68 27.72
C GLU A 126 10.10 22.96 28.98
N LEU A 127 8.79 22.72 28.92
CA LEU A 127 7.88 22.84 30.06
C LEU A 127 8.35 22.00 31.27
N LEU A 128 8.77 20.76 31.01
CA LEU A 128 9.21 19.82 32.04
C LEU A 128 10.68 20.02 32.48
N SER A 129 11.47 20.83 31.77
CA SER A 129 12.91 20.98 32.04
C SER A 129 13.21 21.79 33.31
N ASP A 130 12.37 22.77 33.63
CA ASP A 130 12.58 23.65 34.79
C ASP A 130 12.04 23.04 36.11
N SER A 131 11.12 22.08 36.03
CA SER A 131 10.55 21.35 37.18
C SER A 131 11.30 20.06 37.54
N GLY A 132 12.45 19.78 36.89
CA GLY A 132 13.23 18.55 37.09
C GLY A 132 12.65 17.30 36.39
N LEU A 133 11.77 17.49 35.40
CA LEU A 133 10.99 16.45 34.72
C LEU A 133 11.40 16.17 33.25
N GLY A 134 12.56 16.66 32.79
CA GLY A 134 12.99 16.63 31.38
C GLY A 134 13.51 15.28 30.84
N ARG A 135 13.80 15.24 29.53
CA ARG A 135 14.14 14.06 28.67
C ARG A 135 15.09 12.98 29.26
N GLU A 136 15.95 13.27 30.23
CA GLU A 136 16.92 12.32 30.82
C GLU A 136 16.63 11.99 32.30
N MET A 137 15.40 12.22 32.77
CA MET A 137 14.81 11.85 34.07
C MET A 137 15.59 10.92 35.02
N HIS A 138 16.21 11.47 36.07
CA HIS A 138 16.59 10.73 37.28
C HIS A 138 15.41 10.20 38.13
N VAL A 139 14.18 10.59 37.77
CA VAL A 139 12.97 10.31 38.53
C VAL A 139 12.46 8.87 38.35
N ILE A 140 12.75 8.22 37.21
CA ILE A 140 12.37 6.82 36.96
C ILE A 140 13.56 5.90 37.19
N ILE A 141 13.42 4.96 38.12
CA ILE A 141 14.44 3.98 38.46
C ILE A 141 13.88 2.60 38.23
N GLY A 142 14.42 1.91 37.23
CA GLY A 142 14.19 0.49 37.02
C GLY A 142 15.52 -0.26 36.93
N GLN A 143 15.44 -1.58 36.77
CA GLN A 143 16.59 -2.47 36.68
C GLN A 143 17.68 -2.00 35.69
N GLY A 144 17.29 -1.47 34.52
CA GLY A 144 18.23 -1.00 33.50
C GLY A 144 19.02 0.26 33.87
N ARG A 145 18.45 1.19 34.66
CA ARG A 145 19.20 2.38 35.14
C ARG A 145 20.19 2.02 36.24
N LEU A 146 19.85 1.08 37.12
CA LEU A 146 20.77 0.57 38.14
C LEU A 146 22.04 -0.01 37.50
N ASP A 147 21.87 -0.81 36.43
CA ASP A 147 23.00 -1.35 35.67
C ASP A 147 23.82 -0.27 34.94
N SER A 148 23.17 0.80 34.44
CA SER A 148 23.86 1.92 33.77
C SER A 148 24.77 2.71 34.71
N VAL A 149 24.34 2.98 35.95
CA VAL A 149 25.14 3.67 36.99
C VAL A 149 26.35 2.81 37.39
N LEU A 150 26.18 1.49 37.38
CA LEU A 150 27.25 0.54 37.68
C LEU A 150 28.32 0.48 36.58
N GLN A 151 27.93 0.63 35.32
CA GLN A 151 28.84 0.58 34.16
C GLN A 151 29.40 1.95 33.74
N ALA A 152 28.81 3.06 34.23
CA ALA A 152 29.22 4.43 33.93
C ALA A 152 30.70 4.71 34.27
N THR A 153 31.36 5.49 33.42
CA THR A 153 32.69 6.06 33.70
C THR A 153 32.61 7.10 34.84
N PRO A 154 33.73 7.44 35.51
CA PRO A 154 33.73 8.49 36.53
C PRO A 154 33.15 9.83 36.03
N GLU A 155 33.38 10.18 34.77
CA GLU A 155 32.85 11.38 34.12
C GLU A 155 31.34 11.26 33.85
N ASP A 156 30.85 10.08 33.45
CA ASP A 156 29.42 9.84 33.27
C ASP A 156 28.67 9.84 34.61
N ARG A 157 29.31 9.35 35.69
CA ARG A 157 28.74 9.38 37.05
C ARG A 157 28.53 10.81 37.57
N ARG A 158 29.40 11.74 37.18
CA ARG A 158 29.22 13.17 37.46
C ARG A 158 27.94 13.71 36.82
N GLY A 159 27.62 13.26 35.61
CA GLY A 159 26.39 13.65 34.91
C GLY A 159 25.15 13.49 35.79
N PHE A 160 25.08 12.41 36.59
CA PHE A 160 23.96 12.17 37.50
C PHE A 160 23.86 13.17 38.67
N ILE A 161 24.98 13.72 39.14
CA ILE A 161 24.94 14.77 40.18
C ILE A 161 24.66 16.14 39.55
N GLU A 162 25.21 16.42 38.36
CA GLU A 162 24.97 17.68 37.65
C GLU A 162 23.51 17.86 37.22
N GLU A 163 22.88 16.77 36.77
CA GLU A 163 21.48 16.78 36.39
C GLU A 163 20.57 16.88 37.63
N ALA A 164 20.87 16.19 38.73
CA ALA A 164 20.16 16.37 40.00
C ALA A 164 20.33 17.78 40.61
N ALA A 165 21.47 18.43 40.40
CA ALA A 165 21.73 19.80 40.82
C ALA A 165 21.13 20.86 39.86
N GLY A 166 20.51 20.45 38.75
CA GLY A 166 19.91 21.35 37.76
C GLY A 166 20.93 22.18 36.96
N ILE A 167 22.20 21.80 36.98
CA ILE A 167 23.31 22.54 36.35
C ILE A 167 23.40 22.26 34.84
N LEU A 168 22.88 21.10 34.40
CA LEU A 168 22.98 20.65 33.01
C LEU A 168 22.39 21.66 31.99
N LYS A 169 21.29 22.35 32.34
CA LYS A 169 20.71 23.40 31.48
C LYS A 169 21.63 24.61 31.35
N HIS A 170 22.28 25.01 32.43
CA HIS A 170 23.21 26.14 32.46
C HIS A 170 24.50 25.81 31.71
N ARG A 171 25.00 24.57 31.82
CA ARG A 171 26.13 24.07 31.05
C ARG A 171 25.86 24.05 29.55
N ARG A 172 24.70 23.55 29.10
CA ARG A 172 24.31 23.59 27.69
C ARG A 172 24.10 25.02 27.18
N ARG A 173 23.52 25.90 27.99
CA ARG A 173 23.41 27.34 27.67
C ARG A 173 24.79 27.99 27.56
N LYS A 174 25.72 27.66 28.46
CA LYS A 174 27.13 28.09 28.39
C LYS A 174 27.79 27.61 27.11
N GLU A 175 27.74 26.31 26.78
CA GLU A 175 28.33 25.78 25.55
C GLU A 175 27.76 26.45 24.29
N LYS A 176 26.44 26.68 24.27
CA LYS A 176 25.79 27.43 23.18
C LYS A 176 26.23 28.90 23.13
N THR A 177 26.44 29.53 24.29
CA THR A 177 26.88 30.94 24.39
C THR A 177 28.35 31.08 24.03
N LEU A 178 29.22 30.17 24.46
CA LEU A 178 30.62 30.10 24.08
C LEU A 178 30.79 29.92 22.57
N ARG A 179 30.03 29.01 21.94
CA ARG A 179 30.02 28.88 20.47
C ARG A 179 29.58 30.17 19.77
N LYS A 180 28.64 30.91 20.35
CA LYS A 180 28.22 32.24 19.84
C LYS A 180 29.29 33.30 20.06
N LEU A 181 30.01 33.26 21.17
CA LEU A 181 31.04 34.23 21.56
C LEU A 181 32.31 34.03 20.71
N GLU A 182 32.66 32.78 20.40
CA GLU A 182 33.74 32.38 19.49
C GLU A 182 33.43 32.83 18.04
N ALA A 183 32.17 32.71 17.62
CA ALA A 183 31.70 33.29 16.36
C ALA A 183 31.73 34.83 16.37
N MET A 184 31.35 35.47 17.48
CA MET A 184 31.45 36.93 17.64
C MET A 184 32.89 37.44 17.66
N GLU A 185 33.83 36.69 18.25
CA GLU A 185 35.24 37.06 18.33
C GLU A 185 35.90 37.14 16.95
N THR A 186 35.55 36.20 16.07
CA THR A 186 35.98 36.25 14.66
C THR A 186 35.46 37.53 13.97
N ASN A 187 34.24 37.96 14.30
CA ASN A 187 33.63 39.17 13.73
C ASN A 187 34.17 40.47 14.36
N LEU A 188 34.45 40.48 15.67
CA LEU A 188 35.08 41.60 16.39
C LEU A 188 36.51 41.84 15.91
N THR A 189 37.28 40.77 15.70
CA THR A 189 38.65 40.87 15.18
C THR A 189 38.63 41.45 13.76
N ARG A 190 37.69 41.00 12.92
CA ARG A 190 37.47 41.58 11.58
C ARG A 190 37.03 43.03 11.63
N LEU A 191 36.10 43.41 12.51
CA LEU A 191 35.64 44.79 12.64
C LEU A 191 36.76 45.71 13.16
N SER A 192 37.56 45.24 14.12
CA SER A 192 38.72 45.96 14.67
C SER A 192 39.81 46.17 13.61
N ASP A 193 40.10 45.15 12.82
CA ASP A 193 41.03 45.25 11.68
C ASP A 193 40.48 46.20 10.63
N LEU A 194 39.18 46.12 10.31
CA LEU A 194 38.50 47.01 9.37
C LEU A 194 38.54 48.47 9.85
N ALA A 195 38.25 48.75 11.12
CA ALA A 195 38.31 50.11 11.68
C ALA A 195 39.76 50.66 11.68
N GLY A 196 40.74 49.83 12.04
CA GLY A 196 42.16 50.17 11.98
C GLY A 196 42.66 50.42 10.55
N GLU A 197 42.13 49.69 9.57
CA GLU A 197 42.43 49.82 8.15
C GLU A 197 41.78 51.08 7.55
N LEU A 198 40.51 51.34 7.85
CA LEU A 198 39.80 52.56 7.45
C LEU A 198 40.51 53.83 7.94
N ARG A 199 41.06 53.81 9.17
CA ARG A 199 41.86 54.92 9.73
C ARG A 199 43.16 55.19 8.94
N ARG A 200 43.79 54.14 8.41
CA ARG A 200 45.00 54.25 7.58
C ARG A 200 44.68 54.71 6.15
N GLN A 201 43.46 54.44 5.67
CA GLN A 201 42.97 54.80 4.34
C GLN A 201 42.49 56.27 4.23
N LEU A 202 42.10 56.92 5.33
CA LEU A 202 41.65 58.33 5.33
C LEU A 202 42.74 59.35 4.91
N LYS A 203 44.02 59.09 5.23
CA LYS A 203 45.11 60.05 4.98
C LYS A 203 45.55 60.13 3.51
N PRO A 204 45.60 59.03 2.74
CA PRO A 204 45.80 59.04 1.28
C PRO A 204 44.56 59.51 0.48
N LEU A 205 43.34 59.20 0.93
CA LEU A 205 42.11 59.55 0.22
C LEU A 205 41.91 61.06 0.02
N GLY A 206 42.35 61.88 0.99
CA GLY A 206 42.30 63.33 0.87
C GLY A 206 43.15 63.91 -0.28
N ARG A 207 44.20 63.21 -0.74
CA ARG A 207 44.96 63.60 -1.95
C ARG A 207 44.32 63.07 -3.25
N GLN A 208 43.47 62.06 -3.17
CA GLN A 208 42.81 61.43 -4.31
C GLN A 208 41.56 62.21 -4.76
N ALA A 209 40.97 63.02 -3.87
CA ALA A 209 39.82 63.88 -4.14
C ALA A 209 40.07 64.98 -5.19
N GLU A 210 41.30 65.46 -5.36
CA GLU A 210 41.65 66.43 -6.42
C GLU A 210 41.80 65.76 -7.80
N ILE A 211 42.43 64.58 -7.84
CA ILE A 211 42.58 63.76 -9.05
C ILE A 211 41.21 63.30 -9.57
N ALA A 212 40.22 63.12 -8.66
CA ALA A 212 38.83 62.73 -8.94
C ALA A 212 38.11 63.62 -9.98
N ARG A 213 38.42 64.92 -10.06
CA ARG A 213 37.75 65.84 -10.99
C ARG A 213 38.15 65.64 -12.45
N GLU A 214 39.42 65.34 -12.74
CA GLU A 214 39.88 65.12 -14.12
C GLU A 214 39.41 63.76 -14.67
N ALA A 215 39.24 62.75 -13.82
CA ALA A 215 38.70 61.46 -14.22
C ALA A 215 37.21 61.48 -14.58
N ALA A 216 36.43 62.41 -14.02
CA ALA A 216 34.99 62.50 -14.30
C ALA A 216 34.69 62.75 -15.79
N THR A 217 35.52 63.55 -16.47
CA THR A 217 35.38 63.85 -17.91
C THR A 217 35.74 62.66 -18.80
N ILE A 218 36.78 61.90 -18.45
CA ILE A 218 37.19 60.69 -19.18
C ILE A 218 36.19 59.54 -18.91
N ALA A 219 35.60 59.47 -17.71
CA ALA A 219 34.56 58.52 -17.36
C ALA A 219 33.27 58.69 -18.20
N ALA A 220 32.96 59.90 -18.69
CA ALA A 220 31.82 60.13 -19.59
C ALA A 220 32.02 59.45 -20.97
N VAL A 221 33.24 59.48 -21.51
CA VAL A 221 33.58 58.81 -22.78
C VAL A 221 33.58 57.29 -22.62
N VAL A 222 34.05 56.79 -21.46
CA VAL A 222 33.95 55.36 -21.10
C VAL A 222 32.49 54.93 -20.99
N ARG A 223 31.62 55.78 -20.41
CA ARG A 223 30.18 55.52 -20.27
C ARG A 223 29.49 55.39 -21.63
N ASP A 224 29.75 56.29 -22.60
CA ASP A 224 29.20 56.22 -23.96
C ASP A 224 29.68 54.95 -24.71
N ALA A 225 30.98 54.66 -24.69
CA ALA A 225 31.51 53.49 -25.38
C ALA A 225 31.02 52.15 -24.77
N LYS A 226 30.87 52.09 -23.44
CA LYS A 226 30.26 50.93 -22.75
C LYS A 226 28.78 50.78 -23.06
N ALA A 227 28.01 51.89 -23.05
CA ALA A 227 26.59 51.86 -23.40
C ALA A 227 26.36 51.26 -24.79
N ARG A 228 27.16 51.68 -25.79
CA ARG A 228 27.05 51.15 -27.16
C ARG A 228 27.46 49.68 -27.29
N LEU A 229 28.46 49.22 -26.53
CA LEU A 229 28.87 47.82 -26.54
C LEU A 229 27.86 46.91 -25.82
N PHE A 230 27.26 47.36 -24.72
CA PHE A 230 26.19 46.64 -24.04
C PHE A 230 24.89 46.64 -24.85
N ALA A 231 24.60 47.72 -25.58
CA ALA A 231 23.48 47.74 -26.53
C ALA A 231 23.65 46.70 -27.65
N ASP A 232 24.84 46.61 -28.26
CA ASP A 232 25.17 45.57 -29.26
C ASP A 232 25.05 44.15 -28.69
N GLU A 233 25.56 43.92 -27.48
CA GLU A 233 25.51 42.61 -26.81
C GLU A 233 24.07 42.21 -26.43
N LEU A 234 23.25 43.17 -26.00
CA LEU A 234 21.84 42.97 -25.70
C LEU A 234 21.03 42.64 -26.96
N VAL A 235 21.25 43.37 -28.06
CA VAL A 235 20.62 43.10 -29.36
C VAL A 235 21.03 41.72 -29.89
N ALA A 236 22.30 41.34 -29.75
CA ALA A 236 22.77 40.01 -30.13
C ALA A 236 22.15 38.88 -29.29
N LEU A 237 22.06 39.05 -27.97
CA LEU A 237 21.42 38.08 -27.08
C LEU A 237 19.91 37.97 -27.33
N ARG A 238 19.22 39.07 -27.63
CA ARG A 238 17.80 39.06 -28.02
C ARG A 238 17.58 38.36 -29.36
N THR A 239 18.49 38.55 -30.31
CA THR A 239 18.44 37.84 -31.60
C THR A 239 18.62 36.33 -31.40
N GLN A 240 19.61 35.92 -30.58
CA GLN A 240 19.79 34.50 -30.20
C GLN A 240 18.56 33.92 -29.49
N LEU A 241 17.94 34.66 -28.56
CA LEU A 241 16.70 34.25 -27.89
C LEU A 241 15.54 34.07 -28.87
N ALA A 242 15.41 34.96 -29.85
CA ALA A 242 14.38 34.86 -30.88
C ALA A 242 14.61 33.62 -31.78
N ASP A 243 15.86 33.32 -32.14
CA ASP A 243 16.20 32.14 -32.94
C ASP A 243 15.96 30.84 -32.15
N HIS A 244 16.34 30.79 -30.87
CA HIS A 244 16.07 29.63 -30.00
C HIS A 244 14.57 29.44 -29.75
N ALA A 245 13.78 30.51 -29.59
CA ALA A 245 12.33 30.43 -29.44
C ALA A 245 11.63 29.95 -30.73
N ARG A 246 12.16 30.30 -31.92
CA ARG A 246 11.68 29.72 -33.19
C ARG A 246 11.98 28.24 -33.28
N ALA A 247 13.21 27.84 -32.95
CA ALA A 247 13.61 26.43 -32.95
C ALA A 247 12.81 25.60 -31.93
N GLU A 248 12.51 26.14 -30.76
CA GLU A 248 11.63 25.53 -29.76
C GLU A 248 10.22 25.30 -30.34
N ASN A 249 9.61 26.32 -30.95
CA ASN A 249 8.28 26.21 -31.58
C ASN A 249 8.24 25.18 -32.71
N GLU A 250 9.27 25.11 -33.55
CA GLU A 250 9.38 24.09 -34.61
C GLU A 250 9.43 22.67 -34.01
N ARG A 251 10.22 22.46 -32.96
CA ARG A 251 10.35 21.17 -32.27
C ARG A 251 9.12 20.81 -31.45
N HIS A 252 8.45 21.80 -30.86
CA HIS A 252 7.18 21.62 -30.20
C HIS A 252 6.10 21.17 -31.19
N THR A 253 6.06 21.76 -32.38
CA THR A 253 5.14 21.36 -33.44
C THR A 253 5.44 19.94 -33.94
N GLU A 254 6.71 19.58 -34.16
CA GLU A 254 7.12 18.21 -34.50
C GLU A 254 6.71 17.22 -33.40
N ARG A 255 6.82 17.60 -32.12
CA ARG A 255 6.40 16.78 -30.97
C ARG A 255 4.90 16.49 -31.00
N VAL A 256 4.08 17.52 -31.20
CA VAL A 256 2.61 17.38 -31.25
C VAL A 256 2.18 16.43 -32.38
N VAL A 257 2.80 16.54 -33.56
CA VAL A 257 2.51 15.65 -34.70
C VAL A 257 2.90 14.21 -34.40
N LEU A 258 4.07 13.96 -33.82
CA LEU A 258 4.50 12.60 -33.47
C LEU A 258 3.67 12.00 -32.32
N GLN A 259 3.18 12.84 -31.41
CA GLN A 259 2.32 12.44 -30.30
C GLN A 259 0.94 11.98 -30.82
N ASP A 260 0.34 12.73 -31.74
CA ASP A 260 -0.91 12.33 -32.42
C ASP A 260 -0.73 11.02 -33.21
N GLN A 261 0.40 10.84 -33.90
CA GLN A 261 0.72 9.59 -34.60
C GLN A 261 0.84 8.40 -33.64
N ALA A 262 1.48 8.59 -32.47
CA ALA A 262 1.62 7.55 -31.46
C ALA A 262 0.27 7.18 -30.82
N GLU A 263 -0.60 8.16 -30.60
CA GLU A 263 -1.96 7.95 -30.06
C GLU A 263 -2.85 7.19 -31.05
N ASN A 264 -2.81 7.56 -32.33
CA ASN A 264 -3.50 6.82 -33.39
C ASN A 264 -3.01 5.37 -33.51
N LEU A 265 -1.71 5.11 -33.37
CA LEU A 265 -1.15 3.76 -33.34
C LEU A 265 -1.57 2.97 -32.10
N ARG A 266 -1.69 3.61 -30.93
CA ARG A 266 -2.22 2.97 -29.71
C ARG A 266 -3.66 2.52 -29.89
N VAL A 267 -4.53 3.37 -30.43
CA VAL A 267 -5.92 3.01 -30.72
C VAL A 267 -5.99 1.84 -31.69
N ARG A 268 -5.09 1.80 -32.69
CA ARG A 268 -5.00 0.67 -33.63
C ARG A 268 -4.49 -0.61 -32.96
N ILE A 269 -3.49 -0.53 -32.08
CA ILE A 269 -2.99 -1.65 -31.27
C ILE A 269 -4.13 -2.23 -30.42
N GLU A 270 -4.90 -1.39 -29.75
CA GLU A 270 -6.02 -1.84 -28.91
C GLU A 270 -7.11 -2.56 -29.72
N ARG A 271 -7.44 -2.07 -30.92
CA ARG A 271 -8.35 -2.76 -31.84
C ARG A 271 -7.81 -4.13 -32.26
N LEU A 272 -6.54 -4.21 -32.67
CA LEU A 272 -5.90 -5.46 -33.06
C LEU A 272 -5.77 -6.46 -31.91
N GLU A 273 -5.56 -5.99 -30.67
CA GLU A 273 -5.56 -6.84 -29.47
C GLU A 273 -6.95 -7.41 -29.18
N ASN A 274 -8.01 -6.61 -29.36
CA ASN A 274 -9.38 -7.10 -29.22
C ASN A 274 -9.74 -8.12 -30.31
N ASP A 275 -9.30 -7.89 -31.56
CA ASP A 275 -9.48 -8.84 -32.67
C ASP A 275 -8.70 -10.15 -32.42
N GLN A 276 -7.50 -10.06 -31.83
CA GLN A 276 -6.69 -11.22 -31.44
C GLN A 276 -7.35 -12.05 -30.33
N ARG A 277 -8.07 -11.41 -29.41
CA ARG A 277 -8.83 -12.08 -28.33
C ARG A 277 -10.11 -12.77 -28.82
N SER A 278 -10.49 -12.66 -30.09
CA SER A 278 -11.71 -13.33 -30.56
C SER A 278 -11.63 -14.85 -30.38
N GLU A 279 -12.67 -15.43 -29.79
CA GLU A 279 -12.74 -16.89 -29.50
C GLU A 279 -12.93 -17.75 -30.77
N ALA A 280 -12.75 -17.20 -31.96
CA ALA A 280 -13.02 -17.89 -33.22
C ALA A 280 -12.13 -19.13 -33.38
N VAL A 281 -10.83 -19.03 -33.09
CA VAL A 281 -9.89 -20.15 -33.19
C VAL A 281 -10.20 -21.24 -32.17
N ASP A 282 -10.48 -20.86 -30.92
CA ASP A 282 -10.75 -21.84 -29.86
C ASP A 282 -12.08 -22.56 -30.07
N ARG A 283 -13.10 -21.86 -30.56
CA ARG A 283 -14.36 -22.49 -31.00
C ARG A 283 -14.13 -23.45 -32.16
N ALA A 284 -13.42 -23.04 -33.21
CA ALA A 284 -13.11 -23.90 -34.35
C ALA A 284 -12.28 -25.14 -33.94
N ARG A 285 -11.32 -24.96 -33.03
CA ARG A 285 -10.47 -26.05 -32.50
C ARG A 285 -11.26 -27.04 -31.66
N ARG A 286 -12.16 -26.57 -30.79
CA ARG A 286 -13.07 -27.43 -30.00
C ARG A 286 -13.99 -28.24 -30.91
N VAL A 287 -14.60 -27.61 -31.91
CA VAL A 287 -15.47 -28.29 -32.88
C VAL A 287 -14.69 -29.35 -33.65
N ALA A 288 -13.53 -29.00 -34.20
CA ALA A 288 -12.69 -29.94 -34.95
C ALA A 288 -12.28 -31.16 -34.09
N PHE A 289 -11.84 -30.92 -32.84
CA PHE A 289 -11.46 -31.99 -31.93
C PHE A 289 -12.64 -32.89 -31.54
N SER A 290 -13.81 -32.30 -31.23
CA SER A 290 -15.01 -33.07 -30.88
C SER A 290 -15.48 -33.97 -32.01
N LEU A 291 -15.49 -33.46 -33.25
CA LEU A 291 -15.85 -34.24 -34.43
C LEU A 291 -14.84 -35.34 -34.72
N GLN A 292 -13.54 -35.08 -34.48
CA GLN A 292 -12.48 -36.07 -34.65
C GLN A 292 -12.56 -37.20 -33.60
N GLN A 293 -12.93 -36.90 -32.35
CA GLN A 293 -13.22 -37.92 -31.34
C GLN A 293 -14.43 -38.78 -31.70
N VAL A 294 -15.51 -38.16 -32.21
CA VAL A 294 -16.69 -38.89 -32.69
C VAL A 294 -16.32 -39.79 -33.86
N GLN A 295 -15.51 -39.29 -34.81
CA GLN A 295 -14.98 -40.05 -35.94
C GLN A 295 -14.18 -41.28 -35.49
N GLU A 296 -13.23 -41.12 -34.56
CA GLU A 296 -12.44 -42.23 -34.03
C GLU A 296 -13.31 -43.26 -33.30
N ARG A 297 -14.27 -42.80 -32.50
CA ARG A 297 -15.19 -43.69 -31.78
C ARG A 297 -16.06 -44.50 -32.75
N LEU A 298 -16.57 -43.88 -33.81
CA LEU A 298 -17.36 -44.56 -34.85
C LEU A 298 -16.51 -45.53 -35.68
N ARG A 299 -15.26 -45.18 -36.01
CA ARG A 299 -14.33 -46.11 -36.68
C ARG A 299 -13.96 -47.30 -35.80
N GLY A 300 -13.75 -47.05 -34.50
CA GLY A 300 -13.55 -48.10 -33.50
C GLY A 300 -14.76 -49.02 -33.37
N LEU A 301 -15.97 -48.46 -33.29
CA LEU A 301 -17.22 -49.23 -33.28
C LEU A 301 -17.41 -50.06 -34.55
N TYR A 302 -17.07 -49.50 -35.72
CA TYR A 302 -17.15 -50.21 -37.00
C TYR A 302 -16.16 -51.38 -37.07
N SER A 303 -14.92 -51.17 -36.62
CA SER A 303 -13.93 -52.23 -36.53
C SER A 303 -14.34 -53.33 -35.55
N LEU A 304 -14.88 -52.97 -34.38
CA LEU A 304 -15.35 -53.91 -33.37
C LEU A 304 -16.57 -54.71 -33.84
N ALA A 305 -17.53 -54.06 -34.49
CA ALA A 305 -18.69 -54.73 -35.10
C ALA A 305 -18.23 -55.71 -36.19
N GLY A 306 -17.28 -55.32 -37.03
CA GLY A 306 -16.66 -56.19 -38.03
C GLY A 306 -15.95 -57.41 -37.41
N GLN A 307 -15.09 -57.20 -36.41
CA GLN A 307 -14.41 -58.28 -35.69
C GLN A 307 -15.40 -59.24 -35.02
N ARG A 308 -16.48 -58.70 -34.42
CA ARG A 308 -17.52 -59.49 -33.77
C ARG A 308 -18.32 -60.32 -34.77
N LEU A 309 -18.61 -59.77 -35.95
CA LEU A 309 -19.22 -60.52 -37.06
C LEU A 309 -18.31 -61.65 -37.56
N THR A 310 -17.01 -61.41 -37.69
CA THR A 310 -16.05 -62.44 -38.12
C THR A 310 -15.94 -63.57 -37.08
N LEU A 311 -15.82 -63.25 -35.79
CA LEU A 311 -15.76 -64.23 -34.71
C LEU A 311 -17.05 -65.05 -34.59
N LEU A 312 -18.22 -64.40 -34.73
CA LEU A 312 -19.51 -65.07 -34.70
C LEU A 312 -19.81 -65.88 -35.98
N SER A 313 -19.06 -65.67 -37.06
CA SER A 313 -19.20 -66.40 -38.34
C SER A 313 -18.18 -67.54 -38.47
N ALA A 314 -17.05 -67.51 -37.76
CA ALA A 314 -16.00 -68.54 -37.84
C ALA A 314 -16.38 -69.88 -37.16
N ASP A 315 -17.38 -69.88 -36.27
CA ASP A 315 -17.87 -71.06 -35.55
C ASP A 315 -19.07 -71.75 -36.24
N ASP A 316 -19.47 -71.32 -37.44
CA ASP A 316 -20.60 -71.91 -38.20
C ASP A 316 -20.21 -73.21 -38.97
N ASP A 317 -18.92 -73.51 -39.10
CA ASP A 317 -18.42 -74.65 -39.93
C ASP A 317 -18.46 -76.03 -39.23
N ASP A 318 -19.12 -76.17 -38.07
CA ASP A 318 -19.45 -77.50 -37.50
C ASP A 318 -20.96 -77.72 -37.27
N PRO A 319 -21.75 -77.96 -38.33
CA PRO A 319 -23.18 -78.25 -38.21
C PRO A 319 -23.50 -79.70 -37.77
N GLY A 320 -22.51 -80.51 -37.37
CA GLY A 320 -22.61 -81.98 -37.34
C GLY A 320 -22.51 -82.70 -35.98
N GLY A 321 -22.32 -81.99 -34.87
CA GLY A 321 -21.71 -82.59 -33.68
C GLY A 321 -22.57 -83.30 -32.62
N PHE A 322 -23.89 -83.43 -32.74
CA PHE A 322 -24.70 -84.07 -31.66
C PHE A 322 -25.82 -84.98 -32.18
N SER A 323 -25.45 -86.10 -32.79
CA SER A 323 -26.33 -87.28 -32.85
C SER A 323 -26.28 -87.98 -31.49
N ALA A 324 -27.42 -88.12 -30.81
CA ALA A 324 -27.52 -88.89 -29.56
C ALA A 324 -26.94 -90.29 -29.76
N THR A 325 -25.90 -90.63 -29.00
CA THR A 325 -25.18 -91.91 -29.17
C THR A 325 -25.81 -93.05 -28.37
N VAL A 326 -26.64 -92.72 -27.36
CA VAL A 326 -27.34 -93.69 -26.51
C VAL A 326 -28.83 -93.73 -26.85
N SER A 327 -29.28 -94.83 -27.45
CA SER A 327 -30.70 -95.04 -27.80
C SER A 327 -31.50 -95.66 -26.65
N ARG A 328 -32.83 -95.48 -26.65
CA ARG A 328 -33.72 -96.13 -25.67
C ARG A 328 -33.64 -97.66 -25.74
N GLY A 329 -33.40 -98.21 -26.93
CA GLY A 329 -33.20 -99.65 -27.11
C GLY A 329 -31.98 -100.21 -26.39
N MET A 330 -30.87 -99.46 -26.34
CA MET A 330 -29.66 -99.90 -25.60
C MET A 330 -29.87 -99.99 -24.08
N ILE A 331 -30.79 -99.19 -23.53
CA ILE A 331 -31.15 -99.23 -22.09
C ILE A 331 -32.07 -100.41 -21.81
N ASP A 332 -33.00 -100.69 -22.73
CA ASP A 332 -33.96 -101.79 -22.60
C ASP A 332 -33.25 -103.15 -22.78
N ASP A 333 -32.28 -103.27 -23.69
CA ASP A 333 -31.46 -104.48 -23.87
C ASP A 333 -30.60 -104.79 -22.63
N ALA A 334 -29.99 -103.76 -22.02
CA ALA A 334 -29.20 -103.92 -20.79
C ALA A 334 -30.07 -104.32 -19.58
N ARG A 335 -31.36 -103.94 -19.55
CA ARG A 335 -32.32 -104.37 -18.52
C ARG A 335 -32.72 -105.84 -18.70
N ALA A 336 -32.94 -106.28 -19.94
CA ALA A 336 -33.25 -107.67 -20.23
C ALA A 336 -32.11 -108.63 -19.83
N GLU A 337 -30.85 -108.22 -20.01
CA GLU A 337 -29.67 -109.00 -19.59
C GLU A 337 -29.56 -109.14 -18.06
N ILE A 338 -29.98 -108.11 -17.30
CA ILE A 338 -30.02 -108.15 -15.82
C ILE A 338 -31.09 -109.14 -15.32
N ASP A 339 -32.27 -109.14 -15.96
CA ASP A 339 -33.38 -110.02 -15.58
C ASP A 339 -33.00 -111.50 -15.80
N GLU A 340 -32.26 -111.81 -16.87
CA GLU A 340 -31.76 -113.16 -17.17
C GLU A 340 -30.71 -113.65 -16.15
N ILE A 341 -29.77 -112.78 -15.75
CA ILE A 341 -28.75 -113.10 -14.73
C ILE A 341 -29.38 -113.24 -13.33
N SER A 342 -30.40 -112.43 -13.03
CA SER A 342 -31.10 -112.45 -11.74
C SER A 342 -31.90 -113.74 -11.51
N ALA A 343 -32.39 -114.38 -12.58
CA ALA A 343 -33.08 -115.67 -12.48
C ALA A 343 -32.16 -116.80 -11.96
N GLY A 344 -30.87 -116.79 -12.29
CA GLY A 344 -29.88 -117.78 -11.81
C GLY A 344 -29.33 -117.53 -10.41
N LEU A 345 -29.61 -116.36 -9.81
CA LEU A 345 -29.12 -115.98 -8.49
C LEU A 345 -29.84 -116.72 -7.34
N GLY A 346 -31.09 -117.14 -7.55
CA GLY A 346 -31.88 -117.89 -6.56
C GLY A 346 -31.27 -119.24 -6.22
N ASP A 347 -30.91 -120.02 -7.25
CA ASP A 347 -30.33 -121.36 -7.09
C ASP A 347 -28.96 -121.33 -6.39
N ALA A 348 -28.13 -120.32 -6.68
CA ALA A 348 -26.83 -120.15 -6.03
C ALA A 348 -26.98 -119.76 -4.53
N GLN A 349 -27.98 -118.94 -4.20
CA GLN A 349 -28.24 -118.52 -2.81
C GLN A 349 -28.66 -119.69 -1.92
N ASP A 350 -29.46 -120.62 -2.45
CA ASP A 350 -29.88 -121.82 -1.73
C ASP A 350 -28.70 -122.77 -1.46
N ALA A 351 -27.78 -122.93 -2.42
CA ALA A 351 -26.56 -123.71 -2.24
C ALA A 351 -25.61 -123.11 -1.19
N ALA A 352 -25.43 -121.78 -1.19
CA ALA A 352 -24.64 -121.07 -0.18
C ALA A 352 -25.26 -121.17 1.23
N ALA A 353 -26.59 -121.13 1.33
CA ALA A 353 -27.30 -121.26 2.61
C ALA A 353 -27.20 -122.66 3.24
N GLN A 354 -26.96 -123.71 2.45
CA GLN A 354 -26.65 -125.04 2.98
C GLN A 354 -25.19 -125.15 3.45
N ALA A 355 -24.23 -124.65 2.68
CA ALA A 355 -22.81 -124.69 3.06
C ALA A 355 -22.50 -123.82 4.30
N ALA A 356 -23.17 -122.67 4.44
CA ALA A 356 -23.06 -121.79 5.60
C ALA A 356 -23.54 -122.44 6.91
N ARG A 357 -24.56 -123.32 6.86
CA ARG A 357 -25.03 -124.07 8.03
C ARG A 357 -23.99 -125.08 8.53
N ALA A 358 -23.17 -125.64 7.65
CA ALA A 358 -22.09 -126.56 8.01
C ALA A 358 -20.89 -125.84 8.66
N VAL A 359 -20.51 -124.66 8.15
CA VAL A 359 -19.45 -123.82 8.75
C VAL A 359 -19.87 -123.26 10.09
N THR A 360 -21.11 -122.81 10.23
CA THR A 360 -21.62 -122.28 11.50
C THR A 360 -21.48 -123.30 12.63
N ARG A 361 -21.62 -124.60 12.34
CA ARG A 361 -21.45 -125.68 13.31
C ARG A 361 -19.99 -125.91 13.72
N ALA A 362 -19.08 -126.06 12.77
CA ALA A 362 -17.64 -126.26 13.04
C ALA A 362 -16.98 -125.00 13.64
N ARG A 363 -17.51 -123.82 13.30
CA ARG A 363 -17.04 -122.53 13.80
C ARG A 363 -17.51 -122.26 15.23
N ALA A 364 -18.73 -122.64 15.59
CA ALA A 364 -19.22 -122.50 16.95
C ALA A 364 -18.35 -123.28 17.96
N GLU A 365 -17.72 -124.39 17.55
CA GLU A 365 -16.85 -125.21 18.39
C GLU A 365 -15.44 -124.62 18.56
N LEU A 366 -14.85 -124.01 17.51
CA LEU A 366 -13.54 -123.32 17.59
C LEU A 366 -13.64 -121.90 18.18
N ASP A 367 -14.65 -121.11 17.77
CA ASP A 367 -14.86 -119.75 18.26
C ASP A 367 -15.14 -119.76 19.79
N ALA A 368 -15.72 -120.83 20.35
CA ALA A 368 -15.91 -120.97 21.79
C ALA A 368 -14.58 -120.97 22.58
N LEU A 369 -13.48 -121.41 21.97
CA LEU A 369 -12.17 -121.50 22.62
C LEU A 369 -11.24 -120.34 22.25
N ASP A 370 -11.35 -119.82 21.02
CA ASP A 370 -10.60 -118.66 20.54
C ASP A 370 -11.12 -117.32 21.09
N VAL A 371 -12.42 -117.25 21.43
CA VAL A 371 -13.01 -116.08 22.10
C VAL A 371 -12.43 -115.91 23.51
N ASP A 372 -12.19 -116.99 24.25
CA ASP A 372 -11.61 -116.91 25.60
C ASP A 372 -10.12 -116.48 25.56
N ILE A 373 -9.37 -116.91 24.54
CA ILE A 373 -7.92 -116.71 24.40
C ILE A 373 -7.53 -115.43 23.64
N ALA A 374 -8.37 -114.87 22.77
CA ALA A 374 -8.05 -113.65 22.02
C ALA A 374 -8.62 -112.38 22.66
N ALA A 375 -9.76 -112.48 23.37
CA ALA A 375 -10.40 -111.33 23.99
C ALA A 375 -9.53 -110.71 25.08
N GLN A 376 -8.83 -111.52 25.86
CA GLN A 376 -8.24 -111.05 27.11
C GLN A 376 -6.92 -110.23 26.97
N SER A 377 -6.29 -110.13 25.79
CA SER A 377 -4.92 -109.60 25.61
C SER A 377 -4.87 -108.38 24.66
N ALA A 378 -5.69 -108.37 23.60
CA ALA A 378 -5.80 -107.22 22.68
C ALA A 378 -6.55 -106.03 23.30
N LEU A 379 -7.56 -106.31 24.13
CA LEU A 379 -8.40 -105.28 24.77
C LEU A 379 -7.65 -104.39 25.78
N VAL A 380 -6.49 -104.83 26.29
CA VAL A 380 -5.72 -104.09 27.32
C VAL A 380 -4.89 -102.95 26.71
N SER A 381 -4.25 -103.19 25.56
CA SER A 381 -3.30 -102.24 24.96
C SER A 381 -3.96 -101.18 24.07
N GLU A 382 -5.06 -101.52 23.39
CA GLU A 382 -5.79 -100.59 22.51
C GLU A 382 -6.51 -99.48 23.30
N HIS A 383 -6.97 -99.80 24.51
CA HIS A 383 -7.65 -98.87 25.40
C HIS A 383 -6.75 -97.72 25.88
N ASP A 384 -5.50 -98.03 26.27
CA ASP A 384 -4.60 -97.07 26.90
C ASP A 384 -4.05 -96.00 25.93
N MET A 385 -3.82 -96.34 24.65
CA MET A 385 -3.31 -95.39 23.65
C MET A 385 -4.39 -94.40 23.17
N ARG A 386 -5.65 -94.84 23.09
CA ARG A 386 -6.77 -94.04 22.58
C ARG A 386 -7.14 -92.88 23.52
N ILE A 387 -7.06 -93.09 24.84
CA ILE A 387 -7.35 -92.05 25.83
C ILE A 387 -6.32 -90.91 25.76
N THR A 388 -5.05 -91.22 25.54
CA THR A 388 -3.97 -90.22 25.55
C THR A 388 -4.07 -89.24 24.37
N ALA A 389 -4.39 -89.73 23.17
CA ALA A 389 -4.54 -88.89 21.98
C ALA A 389 -5.74 -87.93 22.09
N LEU A 390 -6.87 -88.41 22.63
CA LEU A 390 -8.09 -87.61 22.78
C LEU A 390 -7.96 -86.51 23.84
N ARG A 391 -7.11 -86.71 24.87
CA ARG A 391 -6.79 -85.65 25.86
C ARG A 391 -6.11 -84.45 25.23
N GLY A 392 -5.08 -84.68 24.41
CA GLY A 392 -4.35 -83.61 23.73
C GLY A 392 -5.22 -82.78 22.77
N THR A 393 -6.16 -83.42 22.08
CA THR A 393 -7.08 -82.72 21.17
C THR A 393 -8.10 -81.84 21.90
N ALA A 394 -8.55 -82.23 23.10
CA ALA A 394 -9.49 -81.45 23.90
C ALA A 394 -8.83 -80.18 24.49
N GLU A 395 -7.60 -80.31 25.01
CA GLU A 395 -6.86 -79.17 25.58
C GLU A 395 -6.52 -78.10 24.53
N ALA A 396 -6.16 -78.50 23.30
CA ALA A 396 -5.87 -77.58 22.20
C ALA A 396 -7.12 -76.78 21.76
N ALA A 397 -8.29 -77.44 21.69
CA ALA A 397 -9.55 -76.80 21.32
C ALA A 397 -10.02 -75.78 22.38
N ALA A 398 -9.84 -76.10 23.67
CA ALA A 398 -10.15 -75.18 24.77
C ALA A 398 -9.28 -73.90 24.76
N SER A 399 -7.99 -74.05 24.46
CA SER A 399 -7.07 -72.91 24.33
C SER A 399 -7.42 -71.99 23.16
N ALA A 400 -7.77 -72.57 22.00
CA ALA A 400 -8.21 -71.81 20.82
C ALA A 400 -9.49 -71.00 21.10
N LEU A 401 -10.46 -71.59 21.80
CA LEU A 401 -11.68 -70.89 22.22
C LEU A 401 -11.38 -69.68 23.13
N GLY A 402 -10.47 -69.82 24.09
CA GLY A 402 -10.05 -68.73 24.97
C GLY A 402 -9.44 -67.54 24.21
N ALA A 403 -8.64 -67.81 23.17
CA ALA A 403 -8.01 -66.78 22.34
C ALA A 403 -9.04 -65.99 21.50
N VAL A 404 -10.03 -66.66 20.92
CA VAL A 404 -11.08 -66.03 20.11
C VAL A 404 -12.01 -65.17 20.96
N ARG A 405 -12.41 -65.64 22.16
CA ARG A 405 -13.21 -64.85 23.12
C ARG A 405 -12.48 -63.56 23.55
N SER A 406 -11.19 -63.65 23.82
CA SER A 406 -10.36 -62.48 24.15
C SER A 406 -10.23 -61.48 22.98
N ALA A 407 -10.34 -61.94 21.72
CA ALA A 407 -10.37 -61.07 20.55
C ALA A 407 -11.68 -60.30 20.44
N VAL A 408 -12.82 -60.95 20.74
CA VAL A 408 -14.15 -60.30 20.78
C VAL A 408 -14.18 -59.17 21.81
N GLU A 409 -13.71 -59.41 23.04
CA GLU A 409 -13.69 -58.38 24.09
C GLU A 409 -12.83 -57.15 23.74
N ARG A 410 -11.76 -57.34 22.96
CA ARG A 410 -10.92 -56.23 22.47
C ARG A 410 -11.63 -55.41 21.39
N GLN A 411 -12.31 -56.07 20.45
CA GLN A 411 -13.07 -55.39 19.39
C GLN A 411 -14.29 -54.65 19.96
N GLN A 412 -14.97 -55.22 20.96
CA GLN A 412 -16.08 -54.56 21.64
C GLN A 412 -15.64 -53.26 22.32
N ARG A 413 -14.55 -53.29 23.10
CA ARG A 413 -14.01 -52.08 23.76
C ARG A 413 -13.59 -51.00 22.77
N ALA A 414 -13.02 -51.40 21.62
CA ALA A 414 -12.66 -50.46 20.57
C ALA A 414 -13.90 -49.81 19.92
N LEU A 415 -14.96 -50.59 19.69
CA LEU A 415 -16.22 -50.09 19.16
C LEU A 415 -16.90 -49.11 20.13
N ASP A 416 -16.96 -49.43 21.42
CA ASP A 416 -17.58 -48.56 22.43
C ASP A 416 -16.90 -47.17 22.49
N ALA A 417 -15.56 -47.14 22.40
CA ALA A 417 -14.79 -45.90 22.33
C ALA A 417 -15.03 -45.11 21.02
N ALA A 418 -15.23 -45.80 19.90
CA ALA A 418 -15.54 -45.17 18.62
C ALA A 418 -16.96 -44.55 18.62
N LEU A 419 -17.94 -45.24 19.23
CA LEU A 419 -19.31 -44.74 19.36
C LEU A 419 -19.39 -43.46 20.20
N LEU A 420 -18.59 -43.35 21.26
CA LEU A 420 -18.50 -42.12 22.07
C LEU A 420 -18.00 -40.93 21.23
N ARG A 421 -16.92 -41.15 20.45
CA ARG A 421 -16.35 -40.12 19.57
C ARG A 421 -17.31 -39.71 18.44
N ARG A 422 -18.10 -40.65 17.93
CA ARG A 422 -19.16 -40.35 16.96
C ARG A 422 -20.21 -39.42 17.59
N ALA A 423 -20.68 -39.72 18.80
CA ALA A 423 -21.67 -38.89 19.49
C ALA A 423 -21.15 -37.47 19.78
N GLU A 424 -19.88 -37.34 20.17
CA GLU A 424 -19.23 -36.03 20.34
C GLU A 424 -19.16 -35.23 19.03
N ALA A 425 -18.78 -35.88 17.92
CA ALA A 425 -18.72 -35.24 16.61
C ALA A 425 -20.11 -34.90 16.04
N GLU A 426 -21.13 -35.69 16.36
CA GLU A 426 -22.53 -35.45 16.01
C GLU A 426 -23.08 -34.21 16.75
N ALA A 427 -22.83 -34.12 18.07
CA ALA A 427 -23.21 -32.96 18.88
C ALA A 427 -22.47 -31.67 18.46
N GLU A 428 -21.19 -31.77 18.10
CA GLU A 428 -20.41 -30.62 17.56
C GLU A 428 -20.98 -30.13 16.24
N ARG A 429 -21.47 -31.03 15.38
CA ARG A 429 -22.09 -30.69 14.09
C ARG A 429 -23.50 -30.09 14.28
N GLU A 430 -24.31 -30.66 15.15
CA GLU A 430 -25.67 -30.16 15.44
C GLU A 430 -25.66 -28.81 16.14
N GLY A 431 -24.65 -28.53 16.97
CA GLY A 431 -24.46 -27.22 17.61
C GLY A 431 -24.05 -26.08 16.67
N LEU A 432 -23.81 -26.35 15.38
CA LEU A 432 -23.45 -25.37 14.36
C LEU A 432 -24.67 -25.01 13.46
N GLU A 433 -25.82 -24.74 14.09
CA GLU A 433 -27.11 -24.44 13.44
C GLU A 433 -27.01 -23.50 12.20
N PRO A 434 -27.91 -23.65 11.21
CA PRO A 434 -27.91 -22.87 9.97
C PRO A 434 -28.34 -21.40 10.14
N GLU A 435 -28.64 -20.93 11.36
CA GLU A 435 -29.13 -19.55 11.62
C GLU A 435 -28.12 -18.44 11.29
N PHE A 436 -26.86 -18.76 10.96
CA PHE A 436 -25.81 -17.75 10.76
C PHE A 436 -25.78 -17.05 9.39
N ALA A 437 -26.76 -17.25 8.49
CA ALA A 437 -26.82 -16.51 7.24
C ALA A 437 -28.22 -16.43 6.60
N PRO A 438 -28.98 -15.34 6.80
CA PRO A 438 -29.97 -14.98 5.80
C PRO A 438 -29.22 -14.58 4.53
N GLU A 439 -29.43 -15.32 3.43
CA GLU A 439 -28.92 -14.98 2.08
C GLU A 439 -29.25 -13.52 1.70
N GLU A 440 -30.31 -12.95 2.28
CA GLU A 440 -30.71 -11.54 2.16
C GLU A 440 -29.59 -10.56 2.56
N SER A 441 -28.78 -10.83 3.58
CA SER A 441 -27.73 -9.90 4.05
C SER A 441 -26.54 -9.79 3.08
N ALA A 442 -26.13 -10.89 2.43
CA ALA A 442 -25.04 -10.87 1.47
C ALA A 442 -25.43 -10.13 0.18
N ALA A 443 -26.66 -10.35 -0.29
CA ALA A 443 -27.23 -9.63 -1.43
C ALA A 443 -27.38 -8.13 -1.14
N GLU A 444 -27.79 -7.75 0.08
CA GLU A 444 -27.88 -6.35 0.50
C GLU A 444 -26.53 -5.64 0.51
N HIS A 445 -25.48 -6.27 1.06
CA HIS A 445 -24.13 -5.70 1.08
C HIS A 445 -23.54 -5.59 -0.33
N SER A 446 -23.80 -6.57 -1.19
CA SER A 446 -23.39 -6.54 -2.60
C SER A 446 -24.10 -5.40 -3.35
N ALA A 447 -25.43 -5.28 -3.22
CA ALA A 447 -26.20 -4.21 -3.84
C ALA A 447 -25.83 -2.82 -3.31
N ALA A 448 -25.51 -2.69 -2.02
CA ALA A 448 -25.02 -1.46 -1.42
C ALA A 448 -23.67 -1.02 -2.01
N TYR A 449 -22.75 -1.97 -2.21
CA TYR A 449 -21.47 -1.71 -2.87
C TYR A 449 -21.67 -1.29 -4.35
N GLU A 450 -22.50 -2.01 -5.11
CA GLU A 450 -22.77 -1.66 -6.52
C GLU A 450 -23.40 -0.27 -6.68
N ARG A 451 -24.28 0.14 -5.76
CA ARG A 451 -24.82 1.51 -5.73
C ARG A 451 -23.73 2.54 -5.44
N ALA A 452 -22.94 2.33 -4.39
CA ALA A 452 -21.89 3.26 -4.00
C ALA A 452 -20.78 3.37 -5.07
N GLN A 453 -20.46 2.27 -5.76
CA GLN A 453 -19.51 2.25 -6.87
C GLN A 453 -20.02 3.06 -8.07
N ARG A 454 -21.32 2.95 -8.41
CA ARG A 454 -21.93 3.76 -9.46
C ARG A 454 -21.91 5.26 -9.12
N GLU A 455 -22.31 5.62 -7.91
CA GLU A 455 -22.24 7.02 -7.43
C GLU A 455 -20.81 7.57 -7.50
N ALA A 456 -19.80 6.78 -7.14
CA ALA A 456 -18.40 7.20 -7.21
C ALA A 456 -17.93 7.42 -8.67
N HIS A 457 -18.36 6.56 -9.59
CA HIS A 457 -18.02 6.69 -11.01
C HIS A 457 -18.72 7.87 -11.69
N GLU A 458 -19.99 8.11 -11.35
CA GLU A 458 -20.74 9.28 -11.83
C GLU A 458 -20.11 10.58 -11.34
N ALA A 459 -19.73 10.64 -10.05
CA ALA A 459 -19.06 11.81 -9.48
C ALA A 459 -17.66 12.04 -10.11
N GLU A 460 -16.90 10.99 -10.39
CA GLU A 460 -15.62 11.07 -11.11
C GLU A 460 -15.79 11.62 -12.53
N THR A 461 -16.83 11.16 -13.25
CA THR A 461 -17.14 11.65 -14.59
C THR A 461 -17.56 13.12 -14.57
N ALA A 462 -18.33 13.53 -13.57
CA ALA A 462 -18.73 14.93 -13.39
C ALA A 462 -17.52 15.86 -13.13
N VAL A 463 -16.57 15.42 -12.29
CA VAL A 463 -15.31 16.15 -12.04
C VAL A 463 -14.47 16.28 -13.31
N ALA A 464 -14.33 15.21 -14.08
CA ALA A 464 -13.60 15.24 -15.35
C ALA A 464 -14.22 16.23 -16.34
N GLY A 465 -15.55 16.19 -16.51
CA GLY A 465 -16.26 17.10 -17.40
C GLY A 465 -16.18 18.57 -16.97
N LEU A 466 -16.22 18.86 -15.66
CA LEU A 466 -16.05 20.22 -15.14
C LEU A 466 -14.62 20.74 -15.32
N ARG A 467 -13.60 19.89 -15.14
CA ARG A 467 -12.19 20.27 -15.40
C ARG A 467 -11.94 20.63 -16.87
N GLU A 468 -12.45 19.83 -17.80
CA GLU A 468 -12.30 20.12 -19.23
C GLU A 468 -12.94 21.45 -19.62
N ARG A 469 -14.17 21.70 -19.12
CA ARG A 469 -14.88 22.96 -19.36
C ARG A 469 -14.17 24.16 -18.73
N LEU A 470 -13.64 24.00 -17.52
CA LEU A 470 -12.86 25.05 -16.84
C LEU A 470 -11.58 25.37 -17.62
N HIS A 471 -10.81 24.37 -18.03
CA HIS A 471 -9.61 24.57 -18.85
C HIS A 471 -9.90 25.19 -20.21
N ALA A 472 -11.05 24.90 -20.82
CA ALA A 472 -11.47 25.60 -22.04
C ALA A 472 -11.76 27.09 -21.78
N ALA A 473 -12.49 27.41 -20.71
CA ALA A 473 -12.80 28.78 -20.32
C ALA A 473 -11.53 29.56 -19.93
N GLU A 474 -10.60 28.97 -19.18
CA GLU A 474 -9.34 29.60 -18.77
C GLU A 474 -8.45 29.92 -19.97
N ARG A 475 -8.36 29.02 -20.97
CA ARG A 475 -7.65 29.30 -22.23
C ARG A 475 -8.29 30.45 -23.01
N GLU A 476 -9.63 30.53 -23.04
CA GLU A 476 -10.34 31.63 -23.69
C GLU A 476 -10.10 32.96 -22.94
N VAL A 477 -10.06 32.95 -21.60
CA VAL A 477 -9.68 34.11 -20.77
C VAL A 477 -8.26 34.57 -21.08
N GLU A 478 -7.29 33.65 -21.13
CA GLU A 478 -5.89 34.00 -21.45
C GLU A 478 -5.77 34.60 -22.86
N ALA A 479 -6.45 33.99 -23.85
CA ALA A 479 -6.45 34.48 -25.23
C ALA A 479 -7.07 35.89 -25.35
N LEU A 480 -8.22 36.12 -24.72
CA LEU A 480 -8.90 37.42 -24.71
C LEU A 480 -8.12 38.48 -23.91
N THR A 481 -7.44 38.09 -22.83
CA THR A 481 -6.56 38.98 -22.07
C THR A 481 -5.36 39.42 -22.91
N ALA A 482 -4.74 38.48 -23.64
CA ALA A 482 -3.65 38.80 -24.56
C ALA A 482 -4.14 39.70 -25.70
N GLN A 483 -5.32 39.41 -26.28
CA GLN A 483 -5.92 40.19 -27.36
C GLN A 483 -6.26 41.62 -26.92
N THR A 484 -6.92 41.81 -25.78
CA THR A 484 -7.27 43.12 -25.23
C THR A 484 -6.02 43.94 -24.90
N THR A 485 -4.99 43.32 -24.34
CA THR A 485 -3.71 43.97 -24.03
C THR A 485 -2.97 44.38 -25.31
N ALA A 486 -2.94 43.51 -26.32
CA ALA A 486 -2.30 43.80 -27.60
C ALA A 486 -3.00 44.93 -28.37
N LEU A 487 -4.34 44.89 -28.44
CA LEU A 487 -5.14 45.95 -29.06
C LEU A 487 -5.05 47.26 -28.27
N GLY A 488 -5.00 47.19 -26.94
CA GLY A 488 -4.77 48.35 -26.06
C GLY A 488 -3.43 49.05 -26.36
N ARG A 489 -2.35 48.29 -26.53
CA ARG A 489 -1.04 48.85 -26.92
C ARG A 489 -1.03 49.42 -28.34
N ALA A 490 -1.72 48.77 -29.28
CA ALA A 490 -1.85 49.28 -30.65
C ALA A 490 -2.60 50.62 -30.71
N LEU A 491 -3.47 50.89 -29.74
CA LEU A 491 -4.18 52.17 -29.59
C LEU A 491 -3.36 53.25 -28.85
N ASP A 492 -2.16 52.95 -28.33
CA ASP A 492 -1.39 53.89 -27.50
C ASP A 492 -0.33 54.70 -28.31
N VAL A 493 -0.50 54.80 -29.63
CA VAL A 493 0.39 55.57 -30.52
C VAL A 493 0.18 57.07 -30.29
N ARG A 494 1.21 57.76 -29.77
CA ARG A 494 1.21 59.21 -29.50
C ARG A 494 1.22 60.00 -30.81
N ASN A 495 0.11 60.66 -31.11
CA ASN A 495 0.02 61.66 -32.17
C ASN A 495 -0.09 63.08 -31.57
N ALA A 496 0.09 64.11 -32.40
CA ALA A 496 0.04 65.52 -32.00
C ALA A 496 -1.27 65.92 -31.28
N ALA A 497 -2.38 65.31 -31.68
CA ALA A 497 -3.67 65.48 -31.01
C ALA A 497 -3.67 64.90 -29.59
N ALA A 498 -3.06 63.74 -29.36
CA ALA A 498 -2.94 63.10 -28.05
C ALA A 498 -2.05 63.91 -27.07
N GLU A 499 -0.98 64.56 -27.55
CA GLU A 499 -0.17 65.46 -26.71
C GLU A 499 -0.94 66.72 -26.29
N LEU A 500 -1.78 67.26 -27.17
CA LEU A 500 -2.65 68.39 -26.84
C LEU A 500 -3.79 68.01 -25.87
N VAL A 501 -4.30 66.77 -25.94
CA VAL A 501 -5.23 66.23 -24.92
C VAL A 501 -4.52 66.09 -23.57
N ALA A 502 -3.28 65.60 -23.56
CA ALA A 502 -2.50 65.41 -22.33
C ALA A 502 -2.06 66.73 -21.68
N GLY A 503 -1.73 67.75 -22.48
CA GLY A 503 -1.35 69.09 -21.99
C GLY A 503 -2.51 69.89 -21.40
N GLY A 504 -3.75 69.56 -21.78
CA GLY A 504 -4.97 70.20 -21.29
C GLY A 504 -5.16 71.63 -21.79
N GLY A 505 -6.42 72.04 -21.95
CA GLY A 505 -6.77 73.38 -22.43
C GLY A 505 -8.27 73.64 -22.32
N ALA A 506 -8.66 74.90 -22.15
CA ALA A 506 -10.07 75.27 -22.03
C ALA A 506 -10.84 74.86 -23.30
N GLY A 507 -11.83 73.97 -23.14
CA GLY A 507 -12.71 73.50 -24.21
C GLY A 507 -12.17 72.32 -25.04
N ILE A 508 -11.09 71.64 -24.65
CA ILE A 508 -10.66 70.38 -25.26
C ILE A 508 -11.47 69.22 -24.63
N ARG A 509 -12.11 68.38 -25.46
CA ARG A 509 -12.95 67.25 -25.00
C ARG A 509 -12.28 65.88 -25.12
N GLY A 510 -11.24 65.74 -25.94
CA GLY A 510 -10.54 64.49 -26.19
C GLY A 510 -10.31 64.25 -27.69
N LEU A 511 -10.00 63.01 -28.07
CA LEU A 511 -9.91 62.63 -29.49
C LEU A 511 -11.31 62.38 -30.07
N VAL A 512 -11.45 62.57 -31.38
CA VAL A 512 -12.71 62.31 -32.09
C VAL A 512 -13.08 60.82 -32.03
N SER A 513 -12.12 59.89 -32.16
CA SER A 513 -12.36 58.45 -32.06
C SER A 513 -13.01 58.02 -30.75
N ASP A 514 -12.70 58.70 -29.65
CA ASP A 514 -13.12 58.30 -28.31
C ASP A 514 -14.55 58.81 -28.00
N ALA A 515 -15.03 59.79 -28.77
CA ALA A 515 -16.35 60.38 -28.64
C ALA A 515 -17.39 59.83 -29.64
N VAL A 516 -17.00 58.86 -30.47
CA VAL A 516 -17.84 58.29 -31.54
C VAL A 516 -18.06 56.79 -31.29
N LYS A 517 -19.33 56.39 -31.17
CA LYS A 517 -19.72 54.97 -31.16
C LYS A 517 -20.38 54.61 -32.47
N VAL A 518 -19.87 53.58 -33.16
CA VAL A 518 -20.38 53.13 -34.45
C VAL A 518 -21.16 51.83 -34.28
N ARG A 519 -22.17 51.62 -35.13
CA ARG A 519 -22.91 50.36 -35.22
C ARG A 519 -22.03 49.30 -35.91
N ALA A 520 -22.02 48.08 -35.36
CA ALA A 520 -21.31 46.92 -35.90
C ALA A 520 -21.48 46.75 -37.42
N GLY A 521 -20.36 46.66 -38.14
CA GLY A 521 -20.29 46.46 -39.59
C GLY A 521 -20.22 47.75 -40.42
N PHE A 522 -20.11 48.92 -39.78
CA PHE A 522 -19.99 50.23 -40.42
C PHE A 522 -18.71 50.98 -40.03
N GLU A 523 -17.83 50.37 -39.24
CA GLU A 523 -16.63 50.99 -38.67
C GLU A 523 -15.66 51.45 -39.76
N ALA A 524 -15.35 50.58 -40.73
CA ALA A 524 -14.50 50.92 -41.88
C ALA A 524 -15.07 52.09 -42.69
N ALA A 525 -16.39 52.10 -42.90
CA ALA A 525 -17.07 53.15 -43.65
C ALA A 525 -17.03 54.49 -42.91
N VAL A 526 -17.28 54.48 -41.59
CA VAL A 526 -17.24 55.70 -40.77
C VAL A 526 -15.80 56.20 -40.61
N ALA A 527 -14.82 55.32 -40.44
CA ALA A 527 -13.41 55.68 -40.38
C ALA A 527 -12.93 56.30 -41.70
N ALA A 528 -13.28 55.71 -42.84
CA ALA A 528 -12.97 56.26 -44.15
C ALA A 528 -13.68 57.60 -44.42
N ALA A 529 -14.89 57.78 -43.89
CA ALA A 529 -15.65 59.02 -43.98
C ALA A 529 -15.05 60.16 -43.13
N LEU A 530 -14.53 59.84 -41.94
CA LEU A 530 -13.87 60.82 -41.07
C LEU A 530 -12.44 61.12 -41.52
N GLY A 531 -11.75 60.15 -42.13
CA GLY A 531 -10.39 60.33 -42.64
C GLY A 531 -9.42 60.76 -41.52
N PRO A 532 -8.55 61.77 -41.75
CA PRO A 532 -7.62 62.27 -40.74
C PRO A 532 -8.29 62.79 -39.45
N LEU A 533 -9.55 63.24 -39.53
CA LEU A 533 -10.31 63.71 -38.37
C LEU A 533 -10.65 62.58 -37.40
N ALA A 534 -10.60 61.31 -37.80
CA ALA A 534 -10.81 60.18 -36.90
C ALA A 534 -9.75 60.15 -35.77
N GLU A 535 -8.53 60.61 -36.07
CA GLU A 535 -7.42 60.70 -35.12
C GLU A 535 -7.20 62.14 -34.62
N GLY A 536 -8.09 63.06 -34.99
CA GLY A 536 -8.05 64.47 -34.67
C GLY A 536 -8.59 64.82 -33.28
N LEU A 537 -8.43 66.09 -32.92
CA LEU A 537 -8.84 66.65 -31.63
C LEU A 537 -10.28 67.13 -31.66
N LEU A 538 -11.08 66.75 -30.65
CA LEU A 538 -12.42 67.27 -30.43
C LEU A 538 -12.39 68.41 -29.41
N VAL A 539 -12.90 69.58 -29.80
CA VAL A 539 -13.01 70.78 -28.95
C VAL A 539 -14.44 71.29 -28.89
N GLU A 540 -14.78 72.13 -27.93
CA GLU A 540 -16.16 72.50 -27.63
C GLU A 540 -16.75 73.50 -28.64
N THR A 541 -16.03 74.59 -28.93
CA THR A 541 -16.45 75.64 -29.86
C THR A 541 -15.38 75.99 -30.89
N ARG A 542 -15.75 76.77 -31.91
CA ARG A 542 -14.82 77.23 -32.95
C ARG A 542 -13.72 78.13 -32.39
N ASP A 543 -13.99 78.93 -31.36
CA ASP A 543 -12.97 79.76 -30.72
C ASP A 543 -11.93 78.91 -29.98
N ASN A 544 -12.37 77.81 -29.34
CA ASN A 544 -11.46 76.82 -28.75
C ASN A 544 -10.59 76.15 -29.82
N ALA A 545 -11.14 75.85 -31.01
CA ALA A 545 -10.36 75.26 -32.10
C ALA A 545 -9.22 76.16 -32.58
N PHE A 546 -9.48 77.47 -32.75
CA PHE A 546 -8.44 78.43 -33.13
C PHE A 546 -7.39 78.61 -32.03
N ALA A 547 -7.80 78.65 -30.77
CA ALA A 547 -6.86 78.72 -29.64
C ALA A 547 -5.95 77.48 -29.58
N THR A 548 -6.51 76.29 -29.76
CA THR A 548 -5.73 75.04 -29.75
C THR A 548 -4.84 74.90 -31.00
N ALA A 549 -5.25 75.39 -32.16
CA ALA A 549 -4.40 75.41 -33.35
C ALA A 549 -3.16 76.32 -33.18
N LEU A 550 -3.31 77.45 -32.48
CA LEU A 550 -2.17 78.32 -32.12
C LEU A 550 -1.22 77.61 -31.15
N LEU A 551 -1.75 76.91 -30.14
CA LEU A 551 -0.94 76.10 -29.22
C LEU A 551 -0.16 75.00 -29.95
N ALA A 552 -0.79 74.31 -30.90
CA ALA A 552 -0.15 73.28 -31.71
C ALA A 552 1.02 73.84 -32.55
N ARG A 553 0.83 75.03 -33.13
CA ARG A 553 1.84 75.73 -33.93
C ARG A 553 3.00 76.22 -33.07
N ASP A 554 2.69 76.85 -31.95
CA ASP A 554 3.71 77.45 -31.07
C ASP A 554 4.53 76.38 -30.34
N GLY A 555 3.98 75.16 -30.18
CA GLY A 555 4.66 73.98 -29.67
C GLY A 555 5.34 73.08 -30.71
N ASP A 556 5.34 73.45 -32.00
CA ASP A 556 5.86 72.66 -33.13
C ASP A 556 5.36 71.19 -33.15
N LEU A 557 4.09 70.99 -32.80
CA LEU A 557 3.50 69.65 -32.66
C LEU A 557 3.09 69.03 -34.00
N GLY A 558 3.40 69.67 -35.14
CA GLY A 558 3.02 69.18 -36.47
C GLY A 558 1.57 69.49 -36.85
N VAL A 559 0.97 68.63 -37.69
CA VAL A 559 -0.39 68.83 -38.23
C VAL A 559 -1.43 68.19 -37.31
N VAL A 560 -2.42 68.97 -36.91
CA VAL A 560 -3.55 68.51 -36.08
C VAL A 560 -4.86 68.89 -36.74
N ASP A 561 -5.69 67.88 -37.01
CA ASP A 561 -7.07 68.08 -37.44
C ASP A 561 -7.96 68.32 -36.23
N ILE A 562 -8.73 69.42 -36.21
CA ILE A 562 -9.55 69.83 -35.06
C ILE A 562 -11.02 69.91 -35.45
N LEU A 563 -11.87 69.21 -34.70
CA LEU A 563 -13.32 69.18 -34.89
C LEU A 563 -14.05 69.84 -33.70
N THR A 564 -15.07 70.65 -33.99
CA THR A 564 -15.88 71.32 -32.95
C THR A 564 -17.11 70.48 -32.59
N ALA A 565 -17.30 70.15 -31.32
CA ALA A 565 -18.43 69.37 -30.80
C ALA A 565 -19.78 70.09 -30.97
N GLN A 566 -19.80 71.42 -30.79
CA GLN A 566 -20.97 72.25 -31.06
C GLN A 566 -20.88 72.87 -32.46
N THR A 567 -21.99 72.86 -33.20
CA THR A 567 -22.05 73.47 -34.53
C THR A 567 -23.44 74.04 -34.82
N SER A 568 -23.47 75.16 -35.54
CA SER A 568 -24.69 75.71 -36.15
C SER A 568 -24.80 75.38 -37.63
N ALA A 569 -23.96 74.46 -38.13
CA ALA A 569 -23.94 74.07 -39.53
C ALA A 569 -25.24 73.37 -39.95
N ARG A 570 -25.71 73.67 -41.17
CA ARG A 570 -26.90 73.06 -41.74
C ARG A 570 -26.64 71.57 -41.99
N ARG A 571 -27.49 70.71 -41.42
CA ARG A 571 -27.49 69.26 -41.71
C ARG A 571 -28.15 69.02 -43.05
N ALA A 572 -27.56 68.16 -43.87
CA ALA A 572 -28.23 67.68 -45.06
C ALA A 572 -29.31 66.66 -44.68
N GLU A 573 -30.41 66.67 -45.40
CA GLU A 573 -31.40 65.60 -45.34
C GLU A 573 -31.00 64.57 -46.40
N PRO A 574 -30.58 63.35 -46.01
CA PRO A 574 -30.06 62.38 -46.94
C PRO A 574 -31.18 61.86 -47.85
N PRO A 575 -30.95 61.72 -49.17
CA PRO A 575 -31.94 61.14 -50.07
C PRO A 575 -32.18 59.67 -49.76
N ALA A 576 -33.44 59.24 -49.81
CA ALA A 576 -33.83 57.86 -49.57
C ALA A 576 -33.53 56.99 -50.80
N ILE A 577 -32.34 56.38 -50.82
CA ILE A 577 -31.87 55.51 -51.89
C ILE A 577 -31.93 54.05 -51.40
N ALA A 578 -32.47 53.14 -52.21
CA ALA A 578 -32.60 51.74 -51.84
C ALA A 578 -31.21 51.07 -51.71
N GLY A 579 -30.94 50.45 -50.56
CA GLY A 579 -29.65 49.78 -50.29
C GLY A 579 -28.54 50.71 -49.79
N VAL A 580 -28.86 51.94 -49.40
CA VAL A 580 -27.91 52.93 -48.88
C VAL A 580 -28.42 53.49 -47.54
N VAL A 581 -27.53 53.64 -46.57
CA VAL A 581 -27.85 54.15 -45.22
C VAL A 581 -27.08 55.44 -44.97
N ALA A 582 -27.69 56.44 -44.34
CA ALA A 582 -26.96 57.65 -43.96
C ALA A 582 -25.94 57.36 -42.85
N ALA A 583 -24.71 57.85 -43.01
CA ALA A 583 -23.64 57.63 -42.04
C ALA A 583 -23.98 58.21 -40.65
N ALA A 584 -24.75 59.30 -40.60
CA ALA A 584 -25.20 59.93 -39.36
C ALA A 584 -26.20 59.07 -38.55
N ASP A 585 -26.85 58.07 -39.16
CA ASP A 585 -27.81 57.19 -38.49
C ASP A 585 -27.14 55.94 -37.89
N VAL A 586 -25.94 55.59 -38.36
CA VAL A 586 -25.16 54.44 -37.89
C VAL A 586 -24.14 54.79 -36.81
N VAL A 587 -24.15 56.05 -36.32
CA VAL A 587 -23.23 56.55 -35.30
C VAL A 587 -23.94 57.27 -34.17
N THR A 588 -23.40 57.16 -32.96
CA THR A 588 -23.73 58.00 -31.81
C THR A 588 -22.52 58.90 -31.52
N ALA A 589 -22.67 60.21 -31.74
CA ALA A 589 -21.56 61.17 -31.65
C ALA A 589 -22.07 62.60 -31.38
N PRO A 590 -21.19 63.54 -30.95
CA PRO A 590 -21.51 64.96 -30.79
C PRO A 590 -22.05 65.62 -32.07
N ASP A 591 -22.80 66.71 -31.92
CA ASP A 591 -23.51 67.38 -33.02
C ASP A 591 -22.60 67.82 -34.17
N GLY A 592 -21.35 68.19 -33.88
CA GLY A 592 -20.32 68.48 -34.87
C GLY A 592 -19.96 67.31 -35.77
N VAL A 593 -19.75 66.12 -35.18
CA VAL A 593 -19.45 64.88 -35.92
C VAL A 593 -20.66 64.46 -36.74
N ARG A 594 -21.87 64.52 -36.16
CA ARG A 594 -23.11 64.18 -36.87
C ARG A 594 -23.41 65.13 -38.02
N ALA A 595 -23.09 66.42 -37.88
CA ALA A 595 -23.22 67.38 -38.96
C ALA A 595 -22.26 67.08 -40.13
N LEU A 596 -21.02 66.69 -39.84
CA LEU A 596 -20.06 66.26 -40.85
C LEU A 596 -20.54 65.01 -41.60
N LEU A 597 -20.98 63.99 -40.86
CA LEU A 597 -21.46 62.72 -41.41
C LEU A 597 -22.84 62.81 -42.08
N SER A 598 -23.58 63.92 -41.90
CA SER A 598 -24.88 64.12 -42.58
C SER A 598 -24.76 64.23 -44.11
N TRP A 599 -23.55 64.49 -44.62
CA TRP A 599 -23.24 64.53 -46.06
C TRP A 599 -22.65 63.21 -46.59
N VAL A 600 -22.65 62.16 -45.76
CA VAL A 600 -22.06 60.87 -46.09
C VAL A 600 -23.12 59.77 -46.12
N LEU A 601 -23.11 59.00 -47.20
CA LEU A 601 -23.98 57.85 -47.43
C LEU A 601 -23.13 56.58 -47.42
N VAL A 602 -23.64 55.50 -46.84
CA VAL A 602 -22.97 54.20 -46.78
C VAL A 602 -23.68 53.19 -47.67
N ALA A 603 -22.96 52.65 -48.64
CA ALA A 603 -23.42 51.59 -49.55
C ALA A 603 -22.78 50.24 -49.18
N ASP A 604 -23.42 49.13 -49.54
CA ASP A 604 -22.90 47.79 -49.22
C ASP A 604 -21.60 47.45 -49.98
N ASP A 605 -21.49 47.82 -51.26
CA ASP A 605 -20.34 47.54 -52.13
C ASP A 605 -20.15 48.63 -53.21
N LEU A 606 -19.05 48.54 -53.97
CA LEU A 606 -18.73 49.44 -55.10
C LEU A 606 -19.85 49.51 -56.17
N PRO A 607 -20.45 48.38 -56.61
CA PRO A 607 -21.61 48.40 -57.50
C PRO A 607 -22.80 49.19 -56.95
N ALA A 608 -23.14 49.01 -55.66
CA ALA A 608 -24.21 49.74 -54.98
C ALA A 608 -23.87 51.23 -54.84
N ALA A 609 -22.61 51.56 -54.53
CA ALA A 609 -22.14 52.95 -54.49
C ALA A 609 -22.24 53.62 -55.87
N ARG A 610 -21.92 52.91 -56.96
CA ARG A 610 -22.07 53.42 -58.32
C ARG A 610 -23.54 53.63 -58.70
N ALA A 611 -24.43 52.71 -58.31
CA ALA A 611 -25.86 52.84 -58.55
C ALA A 611 -26.45 54.05 -57.80
N ALA A 612 -26.09 54.20 -56.53
CA ALA A 612 -26.48 55.34 -55.70
C ALA A 612 -25.97 56.67 -56.26
N LEU A 613 -24.73 56.73 -56.76
CA LEU A 613 -24.16 57.91 -57.41
C LEU A 613 -24.94 58.30 -58.68
N ALA A 614 -25.35 57.31 -59.48
CA ALA A 614 -26.15 57.55 -60.69
C ALA A 614 -27.56 58.07 -60.36
N GLU A 615 -28.16 57.61 -59.25
CA GLU A 615 -29.46 58.06 -58.76
C GLU A 615 -29.41 59.47 -58.14
N LEU A 616 -28.26 59.85 -57.56
CA LEU A 616 -27.99 61.21 -57.07
C LEU A 616 -27.93 62.27 -58.19
N GLY A 617 -27.60 61.87 -59.43
CA GLY A 617 -27.67 62.74 -60.61
C GLY A 617 -26.94 64.10 -60.47
N ASP A 618 -27.53 65.17 -61.02
CA ASP A 618 -27.08 66.57 -60.87
C ASP A 618 -27.56 67.20 -59.55
N ALA A 619 -27.75 66.42 -58.47
CA ALA A 619 -28.18 66.97 -57.19
C ALA A 619 -27.24 68.12 -56.76
N PRO A 620 -27.78 69.26 -56.29
CA PRO A 620 -26.98 70.46 -55.97
C PRO A 620 -26.11 70.32 -54.70
N ALA A 621 -25.96 69.09 -54.17
CA ALA A 621 -25.36 68.79 -52.87
C ALA A 621 -24.19 67.79 -53.03
N PRO A 622 -23.00 68.07 -52.48
CA PRO A 622 -21.84 67.20 -52.60
C PRO A 622 -21.91 66.04 -51.58
N PHE A 623 -22.72 65.02 -51.87
CA PHE A 623 -22.73 63.79 -51.07
C PHE A 623 -21.50 62.94 -51.36
N THR A 624 -20.92 62.38 -50.30
CA THR A 624 -19.84 61.38 -50.39
C THR A 624 -20.44 60.02 -50.09
N ILE A 625 -20.22 59.04 -50.96
CA ILE A 625 -20.67 57.67 -50.76
C ILE A 625 -19.47 56.84 -50.32
N VAL A 626 -19.61 56.09 -49.22
CA VAL A 626 -18.57 55.20 -48.72
C VAL A 626 -19.10 53.77 -48.72
N THR A 627 -18.34 52.81 -49.20
CA THR A 627 -18.74 51.40 -49.10
C THR A 627 -18.50 50.87 -47.69
N ARG A 628 -19.12 49.74 -47.31
CA ARG A 628 -18.80 49.06 -46.04
C ARG A 628 -17.33 48.65 -45.92
N ALA A 629 -16.62 48.50 -47.04
CA ALA A 629 -15.19 48.20 -47.07
C ALA A 629 -14.30 49.46 -46.93
N GLY A 630 -14.89 50.66 -46.82
CA GLY A 630 -14.16 51.92 -46.66
C GLY A 630 -13.73 52.57 -47.97
N GLU A 631 -14.27 52.15 -49.12
CA GLU A 631 -13.97 52.79 -50.41
C GLU A 631 -14.78 54.08 -50.53
N VAL A 632 -14.13 55.19 -50.85
CA VAL A 632 -14.75 56.52 -50.86
C VAL A 632 -15.00 56.96 -52.31
N VAL A 633 -16.25 57.24 -52.62
CA VAL A 633 -16.74 57.68 -53.93
C VAL A 633 -17.36 59.07 -53.78
N THR A 634 -16.80 60.04 -54.48
CA THR A 634 -17.40 61.37 -54.66
C THR A 634 -17.88 61.53 -56.09
N ALA A 635 -18.49 62.66 -56.42
CA ALA A 635 -18.91 62.97 -57.80
C ALA A 635 -17.76 62.96 -58.82
N VAL A 636 -16.51 63.18 -58.37
CA VAL A 636 -15.34 63.37 -59.26
C VAL A 636 -14.13 62.52 -58.90
N THR A 637 -14.14 61.83 -57.76
CA THR A 637 -13.03 60.96 -57.32
C THR A 637 -13.55 59.64 -56.80
N VAL A 638 -12.78 58.58 -57.08
CA VAL A 638 -12.96 57.25 -56.47
C VAL A 638 -11.64 56.89 -55.79
N ARG A 639 -11.70 56.60 -54.50
CA ARG A 639 -10.58 56.09 -53.71
C ARG A 639 -10.91 54.67 -53.27
N ALA A 640 -10.21 53.70 -53.85
CA ALA A 640 -10.35 52.28 -53.57
C ALA A 640 -8.96 51.62 -53.50
N GLY A 641 -8.81 50.58 -52.67
CA GLY A 641 -7.56 49.82 -52.53
C GLY A 641 -7.44 49.13 -51.16
N SER A 642 -6.71 48.01 -51.10
CA SER A 642 -6.55 47.16 -49.92
C SER A 642 -5.44 47.63 -48.95
N GLY A 643 -5.16 48.93 -48.90
CA GLY A 643 -3.90 49.48 -48.34
C GLY A 643 -4.04 50.43 -47.15
N ALA A 644 -5.24 50.75 -46.70
CA ALA A 644 -5.39 51.44 -45.42
C ALA A 644 -5.32 50.38 -44.31
N GLY A 645 -4.34 50.49 -43.41
CA GLY A 645 -4.33 49.67 -42.19
C GLY A 645 -5.62 49.86 -41.40
N ARG A 646 -5.95 48.89 -40.52
CA ARG A 646 -7.12 48.99 -39.64
C ARG A 646 -7.10 50.33 -38.91
N SER A 647 -8.20 51.07 -39.01
CA SER A 647 -8.34 52.37 -38.38
C SER A 647 -8.37 52.25 -36.86
N ARG A 648 -7.96 53.32 -36.16
CA ARG A 648 -8.03 53.40 -34.69
C ARG A 648 -9.42 53.11 -34.14
N LEU A 649 -10.47 53.49 -34.88
CA LEU A 649 -11.87 53.25 -34.51
C LEU A 649 -12.24 51.75 -34.57
N GLU A 650 -11.76 51.02 -35.58
CA GLU A 650 -11.95 49.56 -35.70
C GLU A 650 -11.20 48.80 -34.61
N LEU A 651 -9.95 49.21 -34.31
CA LEU A 651 -9.15 48.59 -33.25
C LEU A 651 -9.75 48.84 -31.85
N ALA A 652 -10.35 50.01 -31.61
CA ALA A 652 -11.04 50.33 -30.37
C ALA A 652 -12.31 49.49 -30.19
N ALA A 653 -13.12 49.33 -31.25
CA ALA A 653 -14.31 48.49 -31.22
C ALA A 653 -13.97 47.01 -30.99
N GLU A 654 -12.93 46.47 -31.65
CA GLU A 654 -12.46 45.10 -31.43
C GLU A 654 -11.94 44.87 -29.99
N ARG A 655 -11.22 45.85 -29.43
CA ARG A 655 -10.75 45.79 -28.03
C ARG A 655 -11.94 45.74 -27.07
N ASP A 656 -12.92 46.61 -27.27
CA ASP A 656 -14.07 46.73 -26.37
C ASP A 656 -14.94 45.47 -26.41
N ALA A 657 -15.16 44.90 -27.60
CA ALA A 657 -15.84 43.62 -27.77
C ALA A 657 -15.06 42.46 -27.11
N ALA A 658 -13.74 42.42 -27.25
CA ALA A 658 -12.89 41.42 -26.60
C ALA A 658 -12.89 41.57 -25.06
N ALA A 659 -12.96 42.80 -24.54
CA ALA A 659 -13.01 43.08 -23.11
C ALA A 659 -14.37 42.70 -22.47
N GLU A 660 -15.47 42.95 -23.19
CA GLU A 660 -16.81 42.50 -22.78
C GLU A 660 -16.86 40.96 -22.74
N ARG A 661 -16.38 40.30 -23.79
CA ARG A 661 -16.29 38.84 -23.85
C ARG A 661 -15.39 38.26 -22.77
N LEU A 662 -14.25 38.90 -22.48
CA LEU A 662 -13.35 38.52 -21.40
C LEU A 662 -14.09 38.49 -20.07
N THR A 663 -14.86 39.54 -19.78
CA THR A 663 -15.65 39.66 -18.54
C THR A 663 -16.67 38.52 -18.42
N GLU A 664 -17.39 38.20 -19.50
CA GLU A 664 -18.35 37.08 -19.52
C GLU A 664 -17.67 35.74 -19.23
N VAL A 665 -16.56 35.45 -19.91
CA VAL A 665 -15.88 34.15 -19.81
C VAL A 665 -15.18 34.01 -18.45
N THR A 666 -14.67 35.10 -17.87
CA THR A 666 -14.15 35.09 -16.49
C THR A 666 -15.22 34.69 -15.48
N VAL A 667 -16.44 35.23 -15.58
CA VAL A 667 -17.57 34.83 -14.71
C VAL A 667 -17.91 33.34 -14.90
N ILE A 668 -17.88 32.84 -16.15
CA ILE A 668 -18.10 31.41 -16.43
C ILE A 668 -17.00 30.56 -15.80
N ALA A 669 -15.73 30.95 -15.94
CA ALA A 669 -14.60 30.23 -15.37
C ALA A 669 -14.67 30.17 -13.84
N ASP A 670 -15.02 31.28 -13.18
CA ASP A 670 -15.20 31.33 -11.72
C ASP A 670 -16.32 30.40 -11.25
N SER A 671 -17.48 30.42 -11.94
CA SER A 671 -18.60 29.51 -11.63
C SER A 671 -18.25 28.03 -11.82
N LEU A 672 -17.45 27.70 -12.84
CA LEU A 672 -16.95 26.34 -13.07
C LEU A 672 -15.93 25.92 -12.02
N ARG A 673 -15.13 26.86 -11.51
CA ARG A 673 -14.19 26.63 -10.42
C ARG A 673 -14.92 26.28 -9.12
N GLU A 674 -15.97 27.01 -8.77
CA GLU A 674 -16.83 26.69 -7.61
C GLU A 674 -17.52 25.33 -7.78
N ALA A 675 -18.16 25.08 -8.92
CA ALA A 675 -18.81 23.80 -9.20
C ALA A 675 -17.84 22.61 -9.16
N LEU A 676 -16.58 22.81 -9.56
CA LEU A 676 -15.54 21.79 -9.48
C LEU A 676 -15.16 21.47 -8.03
N VAL A 677 -15.08 22.47 -7.15
CA VAL A 677 -14.81 22.24 -5.71
C VAL A 677 -15.91 21.37 -5.10
N ASP A 678 -17.18 21.68 -5.37
CA ASP A 678 -18.33 20.90 -4.89
C ASP A 678 -18.34 19.47 -5.45
N ALA A 679 -18.05 19.31 -6.75
CA ALA A 679 -17.99 18.01 -7.40
C ALA A 679 -16.85 17.13 -6.87
N VAL A 680 -15.69 17.72 -6.55
CA VAL A 680 -14.56 17.00 -5.94
C VAL A 680 -14.93 16.54 -4.52
N ALA A 681 -15.58 17.39 -3.71
CA ALA A 681 -16.07 16.99 -2.39
C ALA A 681 -17.10 15.85 -2.47
N ALA A 682 -18.01 15.90 -3.45
CA ALA A 682 -18.97 14.82 -3.71
C ALA A 682 -18.29 13.51 -4.16
N GLN A 683 -17.25 13.61 -5.01
CA GLN A 683 -16.44 12.47 -5.44
C GLN A 683 -15.74 11.79 -4.26
N ASP A 684 -15.12 12.56 -3.38
CA ASP A 684 -14.43 12.03 -2.20
C ASP A 684 -15.41 11.34 -1.24
N SER A 685 -16.57 11.93 -1.01
CA SER A 685 -17.64 11.31 -0.22
C SER A 685 -18.17 10.01 -0.85
N ALA A 686 -18.38 9.98 -2.17
CA ALA A 686 -18.82 8.78 -2.87
C ALA A 686 -17.76 7.67 -2.88
N ARG A 687 -16.47 8.01 -3.06
CA ARG A 687 -15.35 7.06 -2.95
C ARG A 687 -15.22 6.50 -1.54
N GLN A 688 -15.42 7.31 -0.51
CA GLN A 688 -15.41 6.85 0.87
C GLN A 688 -16.55 5.87 1.14
N ARG A 689 -17.78 6.18 0.71
CA ARG A 689 -18.93 5.28 0.81
C ARG A 689 -18.73 3.96 0.05
N ALA A 690 -18.14 4.01 -1.14
CA ALA A 690 -17.80 2.79 -1.90
C ALA A 690 -16.77 1.92 -1.16
N ARG A 691 -15.80 2.54 -0.48
CA ARG A 691 -14.78 1.82 0.31
C ARG A 691 -15.37 1.21 1.58
N GLU A 692 -16.26 1.92 2.27
CA GLU A 692 -16.94 1.43 3.46
C GLU A 692 -17.86 0.24 3.14
N THR A 693 -18.66 0.34 2.08
CA THR A 693 -19.55 -0.75 1.62
C THR A 693 -18.77 -1.97 1.13
N LEU A 694 -17.64 -1.78 0.44
CA LEU A 694 -16.74 -2.88 0.06
C LEU A 694 -16.14 -3.59 1.28
N ASN A 695 -15.74 -2.85 2.31
CA ASN A 695 -15.21 -3.43 3.53
C ASN A 695 -16.30 -4.22 4.29
N ALA A 696 -17.53 -3.72 4.32
CA ALA A 696 -18.66 -4.43 4.91
C ALA A 696 -18.96 -5.74 4.16
N LEU A 697 -18.98 -5.71 2.82
CA LEU A 697 -19.15 -6.90 1.99
C LEU A 697 -18.05 -7.95 2.26
N ARG A 698 -16.77 -7.53 2.26
CA ARG A 698 -15.65 -8.43 2.55
C ARG A 698 -15.69 -9.04 3.95
N ALA A 699 -16.12 -8.26 4.94
CA ALA A 699 -16.28 -8.76 6.30
C ALA A 699 -17.38 -9.84 6.38
N GLN A 700 -18.47 -9.65 5.64
CA GLN A 700 -19.55 -10.64 5.55
C GLN A 700 -19.10 -11.91 4.81
N ASP A 701 -18.41 -11.78 3.68
CA ASP A 701 -17.87 -12.93 2.94
C ASP A 701 -16.88 -13.74 3.79
N ALA A 702 -16.02 -13.06 4.55
CA ALA A 702 -15.08 -13.70 5.47
C ALA A 702 -15.80 -14.43 6.62
N ALA A 703 -16.88 -13.87 7.14
CA ALA A 703 -17.70 -14.50 8.17
C ALA A 703 -18.39 -15.77 7.64
N LEU A 704 -18.96 -15.71 6.42
CA LEU A 704 -19.57 -16.84 5.74
C LEU A 704 -18.57 -17.95 5.46
N ALA A 705 -17.38 -17.61 4.95
CA ALA A 705 -16.31 -18.57 4.68
C ALA A 705 -15.83 -19.27 5.96
N ALA A 706 -15.63 -18.51 7.05
CA ALA A 706 -15.23 -19.07 8.35
C ALA A 706 -16.33 -19.98 8.95
N HIS A 707 -17.60 -19.66 8.73
CA HIS A 707 -18.72 -20.51 9.13
C HIS A 707 -18.77 -21.81 8.31
N ALA A 708 -18.66 -21.71 6.98
CA ALA A 708 -18.64 -22.86 6.09
C ALA A 708 -17.46 -23.81 6.38
N GLU A 709 -16.27 -23.28 6.69
CA GLU A 709 -15.11 -24.08 7.08
C GLU A 709 -15.34 -24.84 8.39
N LYS A 710 -15.97 -24.20 9.39
CA LYS A 710 -16.32 -24.85 10.67
C LYS A 710 -17.32 -25.98 10.46
N VAL A 711 -18.38 -25.75 9.69
CA VAL A 711 -19.40 -26.76 9.36
C VAL A 711 -18.78 -27.94 8.60
N ASN A 712 -17.94 -27.65 7.59
CA ASN A 712 -17.26 -28.70 6.82
C ASN A 712 -16.32 -29.54 7.69
N ARG A 713 -15.54 -28.90 8.57
CA ARG A 713 -14.63 -29.61 9.49
C ARG A 713 -15.40 -30.52 10.45
N ALA A 714 -16.50 -30.05 11.02
CA ALA A 714 -17.36 -30.86 11.89
C ALA A 714 -18.00 -32.03 11.13
N THR A 715 -18.44 -31.80 9.89
CA THR A 715 -19.02 -32.83 9.02
C THR A 715 -18.02 -33.93 8.67
N VAL A 716 -16.82 -33.58 8.21
CA VAL A 716 -15.75 -34.56 7.89
C VAL A 716 -15.36 -35.37 9.12
N ARG A 717 -15.29 -34.73 10.29
CA ARG A 717 -14.99 -35.41 11.56
C ARG A 717 -16.08 -36.42 11.95
N HIS A 718 -17.34 -36.06 11.76
CA HIS A 718 -18.47 -36.96 12.00
C HIS A 718 -18.46 -38.15 11.01
N GLU A 719 -18.28 -37.91 9.72
CA GLU A 719 -18.20 -38.97 8.70
C GLU A 719 -17.05 -39.96 8.97
N ALA A 720 -15.88 -39.45 9.35
CA ALA A 720 -14.74 -40.30 9.72
C ALA A 720 -15.05 -41.16 10.96
N ALA A 721 -15.73 -40.61 11.95
CA ALA A 721 -16.15 -41.36 13.15
C ALA A 721 -17.22 -42.42 12.83
N VAL A 722 -18.15 -42.13 11.92
CA VAL A 722 -19.15 -43.09 11.41
C VAL A 722 -18.45 -44.26 10.71
N ALA A 723 -17.55 -43.98 9.77
CA ALA A 723 -16.80 -45.01 9.04
C ALA A 723 -15.93 -45.88 9.97
N GLU A 724 -15.33 -45.29 11.01
CA GLU A 724 -14.58 -46.05 12.03
C GLU A 724 -15.49 -47.02 12.79
N CYS A 725 -16.70 -46.57 13.18
CA CYS A 725 -17.69 -47.41 13.86
C CYS A 725 -18.13 -48.59 12.98
N GLU A 726 -18.46 -48.36 11.71
CA GLU A 726 -18.89 -49.40 10.77
C GLU A 726 -17.82 -50.48 10.59
N ARG A 727 -16.55 -50.07 10.44
CA ARG A 727 -15.41 -51.00 10.33
C ARG A 727 -15.23 -51.86 11.58
N LEU A 728 -15.35 -51.25 12.76
CA LEU A 728 -15.22 -51.97 14.04
C LEU A 728 -16.42 -52.89 14.32
N GLN A 729 -17.63 -52.50 13.92
CA GLN A 729 -18.82 -53.37 13.97
C GLN A 729 -18.66 -54.61 13.09
N ALA A 730 -18.17 -54.44 11.86
CA ALA A 730 -17.89 -55.58 10.97
C ALA A 730 -16.83 -56.52 11.56
N GLY A 731 -15.75 -55.97 12.12
CA GLY A 731 -14.69 -56.75 12.78
C GLY A 731 -15.18 -57.50 14.03
N LEU A 732 -16.06 -56.89 14.81
CA LEU A 732 -16.70 -57.52 15.96
C LEU A 732 -17.61 -58.68 15.54
N ALA A 733 -18.44 -58.49 14.51
CA ALA A 733 -19.34 -59.53 14.00
C ALA A 733 -18.55 -60.76 13.49
N GLN A 734 -17.43 -60.52 12.80
CA GLN A 734 -16.54 -61.60 12.35
C GLN A 734 -15.91 -62.36 13.52
N ALA A 735 -15.44 -61.65 14.55
CA ALA A 735 -14.86 -62.26 15.73
C ALA A 735 -15.91 -63.07 16.53
N GLN A 736 -17.15 -62.59 16.62
CA GLN A 736 -18.26 -63.30 17.27
C GLN A 736 -18.64 -64.58 16.51
N ALA A 737 -18.66 -64.55 15.18
CA ALA A 737 -18.90 -65.76 14.38
C ALA A 737 -17.83 -66.84 14.63
N ALA A 738 -16.56 -66.45 14.72
CA ALA A 738 -15.45 -67.37 15.00
C ALA A 738 -15.54 -68.03 16.40
N VAL A 739 -16.24 -67.42 17.37
CA VAL A 739 -16.49 -68.04 18.69
C VAL A 739 -17.38 -69.27 18.54
N ALA A 740 -18.43 -69.21 17.73
CA ALA A 740 -19.36 -70.32 17.56
C ALA A 740 -18.66 -71.57 16.97
N ASP A 741 -17.76 -71.37 16.00
CA ASP A 741 -16.96 -72.43 15.41
C ASP A 741 -15.97 -73.04 16.43
N ALA A 742 -15.32 -72.20 17.24
CA ALA A 742 -14.41 -72.65 18.29
C ALA A 742 -15.12 -73.39 19.43
N GLU A 743 -16.33 -72.97 19.82
CA GLU A 743 -17.17 -73.63 20.82
C GLU A 743 -17.72 -74.97 20.33
N ALA A 744 -18.00 -75.11 19.03
CA ALA A 744 -18.38 -76.39 18.44
C ALA A 744 -17.20 -77.37 18.44
N ALA A 745 -15.99 -76.89 18.12
CA ALA A 745 -14.77 -77.70 18.12
C ALA A 745 -14.38 -78.17 19.53
N GLU A 746 -14.47 -77.30 20.54
CA GLU A 746 -14.17 -77.64 21.94
C GLU A 746 -15.15 -78.68 22.49
N ARG A 747 -16.46 -78.50 22.27
CA ARG A 747 -17.48 -79.48 22.69
C ARG A 747 -17.33 -80.84 22.01
N ALA A 748 -17.01 -80.85 20.72
CA ALA A 748 -16.78 -82.09 19.98
C ALA A 748 -15.56 -82.86 20.50
N ALA A 749 -14.47 -82.16 20.81
CA ALA A 749 -13.26 -82.75 21.35
C ALA A 749 -13.43 -83.26 22.79
N GLY A 750 -14.09 -82.47 23.66
CA GLY A 750 -14.40 -82.87 25.04
C GLY A 750 -15.32 -84.09 25.12
N GLY A 751 -16.40 -84.10 24.34
CA GLY A 751 -17.32 -85.25 24.29
C GLY A 751 -16.74 -86.52 23.68
N ALA A 752 -15.66 -86.43 22.88
CA ALA A 752 -14.93 -87.59 22.39
C ALA A 752 -14.01 -88.20 23.47
N LEU A 753 -13.41 -87.35 24.32
CA LEU A 753 -12.55 -87.77 25.42
C LEU A 753 -13.34 -88.44 26.56
N GLU A 754 -14.48 -87.86 26.96
CA GLU A 754 -15.29 -88.34 28.07
C GLU A 754 -15.84 -89.75 27.79
N ARG A 755 -16.37 -89.99 26.59
CA ARG A 755 -16.81 -91.32 26.13
C ARG A 755 -15.72 -92.38 26.11
N ALA A 756 -14.44 -91.99 26.01
CA ALA A 756 -13.32 -92.92 25.98
C ALA A 756 -12.83 -93.31 27.39
N LEU A 757 -13.13 -92.52 28.43
CA LEU A 757 -12.66 -92.73 29.81
C LEU A 757 -13.55 -93.69 30.63
N GLU A 758 -14.79 -93.94 30.20
CA GLU A 758 -15.79 -94.72 30.94
C GLU A 758 -15.71 -96.26 30.73
N ALA A 759 -14.72 -96.81 30.01
CA ALA A 759 -14.63 -98.25 29.67
C ALA A 759 -13.60 -99.07 30.52
N PRO A 760 -13.86 -100.36 30.90
CA PRO A 760 -12.97 -101.21 31.76
C PRO A 760 -11.93 -102.15 31.06
N ARG A 761 -10.90 -102.68 31.76
CA ARG A 761 -9.63 -103.36 31.25
C ARG A 761 -9.45 -104.90 31.60
N PRO A 762 -9.01 -105.85 30.69
CA PRO A 762 -9.00 -107.38 30.89
C PRO A 762 -7.63 -108.22 31.05
N ILE A 763 -7.60 -109.61 31.21
CA ILE A 763 -6.42 -110.56 31.53
C ILE A 763 -6.53 -112.06 30.98
N LEU A 764 -5.47 -112.86 30.54
CA LEU A 764 -5.47 -114.09 29.60
C LEU A 764 -4.80 -115.50 29.94
N ASP A 765 -5.28 -116.69 29.41
CA ASP A 765 -4.62 -118.09 29.37
C ASP A 765 -5.09 -119.05 28.19
N ALA A 766 -4.27 -120.01 27.63
CA ALA A 766 -4.45 -120.58 26.25
C ALA A 766 -3.89 -122.00 25.80
N SER A 767 -4.32 -123.16 26.33
CA SER A 767 -3.70 -124.49 26.01
C SER A 767 -4.47 -125.52 25.13
N ALA A 768 -5.68 -125.26 24.61
CA ALA A 768 -6.50 -126.29 23.93
C ALA A 768 -6.81 -126.04 22.42
N ARG A 769 -6.21 -125.02 21.80
CA ARG A 769 -6.64 -124.40 20.52
C ARG A 769 -6.46 -125.24 19.24
N ASP A 770 -5.38 -125.99 19.13
CA ASP A 770 -4.94 -126.52 17.83
C ASP A 770 -5.83 -127.62 17.23
N GLY A 771 -6.58 -128.37 18.05
CA GLY A 771 -7.42 -129.48 17.58
C GLY A 771 -8.71 -129.06 16.87
N LEU A 772 -9.27 -127.89 17.23
CA LEU A 772 -10.54 -127.39 16.68
C LEU A 772 -10.34 -126.57 15.40
N LEU A 773 -9.13 -126.05 15.18
CA LEU A 773 -8.81 -125.17 14.06
C LEU A 773 -8.83 -125.93 12.72
N ALA A 774 -8.31 -127.15 12.72
CA ALA A 774 -8.27 -128.02 11.55
C ALA A 774 -9.67 -128.45 11.05
N ALA A 775 -10.65 -128.59 11.96
CA ALA A 775 -12.02 -128.97 11.59
C ALA A 775 -12.83 -127.80 10.98
N LEU A 776 -12.54 -126.56 11.38
CA LEU A 776 -13.18 -125.36 10.82
C LEU A 776 -12.68 -125.05 9.40
N GLU A 777 -11.39 -125.22 9.14
CA GLU A 777 -10.78 -124.93 7.83
C GLU A 777 -11.43 -125.75 6.70
N GLN A 778 -11.68 -127.04 6.94
CA GLN A 778 -12.30 -127.94 5.97
C GLN A 778 -13.76 -127.55 5.65
N ALA A 779 -14.51 -127.05 6.63
CA ALA A 779 -15.88 -126.58 6.42
C ALA A 779 -15.91 -125.24 5.66
N ARG A 780 -15.00 -124.30 6.00
CA ARG A 780 -14.92 -122.95 5.41
C ARG A 780 -14.63 -122.97 3.91
N ASP A 781 -13.77 -123.87 3.45
CA ASP A 781 -13.46 -123.99 2.03
C ASP A 781 -14.69 -124.32 1.18
N THR A 782 -15.64 -125.08 1.73
CA THR A 782 -16.86 -125.50 1.04
C THR A 782 -17.90 -124.37 0.99
N GLU A 783 -18.04 -123.59 2.07
CA GLU A 783 -18.89 -122.38 2.10
C GLU A 783 -18.34 -121.25 1.23
N MET A 784 -17.02 -121.05 1.26
CA MET A 784 -16.37 -119.97 0.51
C MET A 784 -16.61 -120.13 -1.00
N ARG A 785 -16.52 -121.35 -1.54
CA ARG A 785 -16.83 -121.60 -2.97
C ARG A 785 -18.28 -121.25 -3.31
N ALA A 786 -19.26 -121.69 -2.50
CA ALA A 786 -20.67 -121.41 -2.75
C ALA A 786 -21.05 -119.93 -2.56
N ARG A 787 -20.43 -119.21 -1.60
CA ARG A 787 -20.62 -117.76 -1.43
C ARG A 787 -19.97 -116.94 -2.55
N LEU A 788 -18.82 -117.37 -3.04
CA LEU A 788 -18.16 -116.72 -4.18
C LEU A 788 -19.05 -116.77 -5.43
N ASP A 789 -19.74 -117.88 -5.69
CA ASP A 789 -20.67 -117.99 -6.83
C ASP A 789 -21.88 -117.03 -6.70
N VAL A 790 -22.45 -116.90 -5.49
CA VAL A 790 -23.53 -115.93 -5.20
C VAL A 790 -23.07 -114.49 -5.36
N GLU A 791 -21.90 -114.15 -4.82
CA GLU A 791 -21.40 -112.79 -4.87
C GLU A 791 -20.93 -112.42 -6.29
N THR A 792 -20.43 -113.38 -7.06
CA THR A 792 -20.12 -113.20 -8.49
C THR A 792 -21.38 -112.89 -9.30
N LEU A 793 -22.49 -113.58 -9.05
CA LEU A 793 -23.78 -113.29 -9.72
C LEU A 793 -24.40 -111.97 -9.24
N ARG A 794 -24.34 -111.65 -7.93
CA ARG A 794 -24.80 -110.35 -7.40
C ARG A 794 -23.99 -109.18 -7.94
N GLU A 795 -22.67 -109.33 -8.05
CA GLU A 795 -21.81 -108.29 -8.56
C GLU A 795 -22.03 -108.07 -10.06
N ARG A 796 -22.35 -109.13 -10.82
CA ARG A 796 -22.78 -109.00 -12.22
C ARG A 796 -24.13 -108.29 -12.36
N VAL A 797 -25.09 -108.55 -11.48
CA VAL A 797 -26.37 -107.82 -11.44
C VAL A 797 -26.15 -106.35 -11.08
N ARG A 798 -25.37 -106.06 -10.03
CA ARG A 798 -25.02 -104.68 -9.64
C ARG A 798 -24.25 -103.94 -10.72
N ALA A 799 -23.32 -104.60 -11.41
CA ALA A 799 -22.59 -104.03 -12.54
C ALA A 799 -23.51 -103.73 -13.72
N GLY A 800 -24.50 -104.60 -13.98
CA GLY A 800 -25.57 -104.36 -14.95
C GLY A 800 -26.46 -103.16 -14.57
N GLU A 801 -26.94 -103.10 -13.33
CA GLU A 801 -27.76 -101.99 -12.82
C GLU A 801 -27.00 -100.66 -12.84
N ALA A 802 -25.72 -100.66 -12.46
CA ALA A 802 -24.85 -99.50 -12.55
C ALA A 802 -24.65 -99.04 -14.00
N ARG A 803 -24.55 -99.99 -14.95
CA ARG A 803 -24.45 -99.71 -16.39
C ARG A 803 -25.75 -99.10 -16.93
N VAL A 804 -26.92 -99.58 -16.50
CA VAL A 804 -28.23 -98.98 -16.85
C VAL A 804 -28.34 -97.56 -16.30
N ILE A 805 -28.02 -97.33 -15.02
CA ILE A 805 -28.04 -95.99 -14.41
C ILE A 805 -27.03 -95.05 -15.10
N GLN A 806 -25.86 -95.56 -15.50
CA GLN A 806 -24.86 -94.79 -16.24
C GLN A 806 -25.38 -94.38 -17.62
N LEU A 807 -26.00 -95.30 -18.37
CA LEU A 807 -26.58 -95.01 -19.69
C LEU A 807 -27.77 -94.04 -19.59
N GLU A 808 -28.61 -94.14 -18.56
CA GLU A 808 -29.70 -93.20 -18.30
C GLU A 808 -29.18 -91.79 -17.98
N ARG A 809 -28.20 -91.68 -17.06
CA ARG A 809 -27.56 -90.40 -16.72
C ARG A 809 -26.81 -89.80 -17.90
N GLN A 810 -26.18 -90.62 -18.74
CA GLN A 810 -25.48 -90.16 -19.94
C GLN A 810 -26.48 -89.60 -20.97
N ARG A 811 -27.61 -90.27 -21.20
CA ARG A 811 -28.69 -89.78 -22.07
C ARG A 811 -29.28 -88.46 -21.56
N GLU A 812 -29.45 -88.32 -20.25
CA GLU A 812 -30.00 -87.11 -19.64
C GLU A 812 -28.99 -85.94 -19.68
N ARG A 813 -27.70 -86.22 -19.51
CA ARG A 813 -26.60 -85.25 -19.74
C ARG A 813 -26.50 -84.82 -21.20
N GLU A 814 -26.61 -85.75 -22.16
CA GLU A 814 -26.62 -85.44 -23.60
C GLU A 814 -27.82 -84.55 -23.96
N ARG A 815 -28.99 -84.81 -23.35
CA ARG A 815 -30.20 -83.99 -23.55
C ARG A 815 -30.07 -82.58 -22.96
N ALA A 816 -29.55 -82.46 -21.73
CA ALA A 816 -29.30 -81.16 -21.10
C ALA A 816 -28.23 -80.35 -21.85
N ALA A 817 -27.17 -81.00 -22.32
CA ALA A 817 -26.12 -80.38 -23.13
C ALA A 817 -26.66 -79.89 -24.49
N ALA A 818 -27.55 -80.66 -25.13
CA ALA A 818 -28.19 -80.28 -26.38
C ALA A 818 -29.16 -79.09 -26.21
N GLU A 819 -29.95 -79.06 -25.13
CA GLU A 819 -30.84 -77.93 -24.82
C GLU A 819 -30.06 -76.64 -24.53
N GLU A 820 -28.92 -76.75 -23.83
CA GLU A 820 -28.07 -75.60 -23.52
C GLU A 820 -27.28 -75.11 -24.74
N ALA A 821 -26.84 -76.02 -25.62
CA ALA A 821 -26.27 -75.67 -26.92
C ALA A 821 -27.29 -74.96 -27.82
N ALA A 822 -28.56 -75.41 -27.83
CA ALA A 822 -29.64 -74.77 -28.58
C ALA A 822 -29.94 -73.35 -28.06
N ARG A 823 -29.98 -73.16 -26.73
CA ARG A 823 -30.11 -71.81 -26.13
C ARG A 823 -28.95 -70.88 -26.51
N ARG A 824 -27.71 -71.37 -26.49
CA ARG A 824 -26.53 -70.61 -26.90
C ARG A 824 -26.56 -70.28 -28.40
N ALA A 825 -27.05 -71.19 -29.25
CA ALA A 825 -27.22 -70.93 -30.68
C ALA A 825 -28.24 -69.82 -30.97
N VAL A 826 -29.39 -69.80 -30.28
CA VAL A 826 -30.40 -68.74 -30.41
C VAL A 826 -29.86 -67.37 -29.99
N VAL A 827 -29.17 -67.30 -28.85
CA VAL A 827 -28.55 -66.05 -28.36
C VAL A 827 -27.46 -65.56 -29.32
N ARG A 828 -26.64 -66.46 -29.88
CA ARG A 828 -25.60 -66.11 -30.87
C ARG A 828 -26.20 -65.57 -32.17
N ARG A 829 -27.28 -66.15 -32.67
CA ARG A 829 -27.98 -65.66 -33.86
C ARG A 829 -28.52 -64.25 -33.67
N ALA A 830 -29.16 -63.97 -32.52
CA ALA A 830 -29.61 -62.64 -32.18
C ALA A 830 -28.45 -61.63 -32.05
N GLN A 831 -27.31 -62.03 -31.47
CA GLN A 831 -26.11 -61.19 -31.37
C GLN A 831 -25.49 -60.88 -32.75
N ARG A 832 -25.55 -61.82 -33.69
CA ARG A 832 -25.08 -61.63 -35.07
C ARG A 832 -25.96 -60.65 -35.84
N GLU A 833 -27.28 -60.78 -35.74
CA GLU A 833 -28.24 -59.86 -36.37
C GLU A 833 -28.01 -58.41 -35.87
N ILE A 834 -27.88 -58.23 -34.55
CA ILE A 834 -27.57 -56.91 -33.97
C ILE A 834 -26.21 -56.36 -34.48
N ALA A 835 -25.17 -57.20 -34.52
CA ALA A 835 -23.85 -56.77 -35.00
C ALA A 835 -23.86 -56.43 -36.51
N ALA A 836 -24.65 -57.15 -37.32
CA ALA A 836 -24.82 -56.91 -38.75
C ALA A 836 -25.56 -55.60 -39.01
N ASP A 837 -26.64 -55.34 -38.28
CA ASP A 837 -27.40 -54.09 -38.39
C ASP A 837 -26.56 -52.87 -38.02
N VAL A 838 -25.79 -52.97 -36.92
CA VAL A 838 -24.86 -51.90 -36.50
C VAL A 838 -23.76 -51.67 -37.55
N ALA A 839 -23.19 -52.75 -38.10
CA ALA A 839 -22.17 -52.65 -39.15
C ALA A 839 -22.72 -52.05 -40.46
N ALA A 840 -24.00 -52.27 -40.78
CA ALA A 840 -24.63 -51.73 -41.98
C ALA A 840 -24.95 -50.22 -41.88
N GLN A 841 -25.25 -49.70 -40.69
CA GLN A 841 -25.62 -48.29 -40.50
C GLN A 841 -24.41 -47.35 -40.31
N LEU A 842 -23.30 -47.87 -39.79
CA LEU A 842 -22.09 -47.10 -39.48
C LEU A 842 -21.40 -46.42 -40.70
N PRO A 843 -21.33 -47.01 -41.91
CA PRO A 843 -20.67 -46.39 -43.07
C PRO A 843 -21.26 -45.04 -43.48
N ALA A 844 -22.59 -44.92 -43.55
CA ALA A 844 -23.25 -43.66 -43.91
C ALA A 844 -23.03 -42.56 -42.84
N LEU A 845 -22.98 -42.97 -41.56
CA LEU A 845 -22.70 -42.06 -40.45
C LEU A 845 -21.23 -41.59 -40.49
N LEU A 846 -20.30 -42.50 -40.75
CA LEU A 846 -18.87 -42.22 -40.93
C LEU A 846 -18.63 -41.23 -42.07
N ASP A 847 -19.30 -41.40 -43.21
CA ASP A 847 -19.19 -40.49 -44.36
C ASP A 847 -19.69 -39.07 -44.04
N SER A 848 -20.75 -38.95 -43.24
CA SER A 848 -21.26 -37.66 -42.76
C SER A 848 -20.30 -36.98 -41.79
N VAL A 849 -19.71 -37.74 -40.86
CA VAL A 849 -18.75 -37.24 -39.89
C VAL A 849 -17.42 -36.89 -40.57
N ASP A 850 -16.95 -37.67 -41.53
CA ASP A 850 -15.73 -37.40 -42.31
C ASP A 850 -15.84 -36.06 -43.08
N ARG A 851 -17.00 -35.77 -43.68
CA ARG A 851 -17.26 -34.46 -44.29
C ARG A 851 -17.26 -33.33 -43.27
N SER A 852 -17.87 -33.54 -42.10
CA SER A 852 -17.94 -32.55 -41.02
C SER A 852 -16.57 -32.25 -40.42
N VAL A 853 -15.73 -33.28 -40.22
CA VAL A 853 -14.34 -33.14 -39.75
C VAL A 853 -13.51 -32.39 -40.79
N SER A 854 -13.65 -32.71 -42.08
CA SER A 854 -12.95 -32.02 -43.15
C SER A 854 -13.32 -30.53 -43.20
N GLN A 855 -14.60 -30.18 -43.08
CA GLN A 855 -15.04 -28.79 -43.02
C GLN A 855 -14.50 -28.07 -41.78
N ALA A 856 -14.62 -28.68 -40.60
CA ALA A 856 -14.10 -28.10 -39.35
C ALA A 856 -12.58 -27.86 -39.38
N ARG A 857 -11.82 -28.69 -40.10
CA ARG A 857 -10.38 -28.48 -40.33
C ARG A 857 -10.10 -27.27 -41.23
N VAL A 858 -10.91 -27.07 -42.28
CA VAL A 858 -10.81 -25.89 -43.15
C VAL A 858 -11.12 -24.61 -42.37
N ASP A 859 -12.20 -24.63 -41.57
CA ASP A 859 -12.61 -23.47 -40.77
C ASP A 859 -11.57 -23.14 -39.68
N LEU A 860 -10.96 -24.17 -39.05
CA LEU A 860 -9.86 -24.00 -38.12
C LEU A 860 -8.63 -23.38 -38.79
N ALA A 861 -8.24 -23.87 -39.97
CA ALA A 861 -7.10 -23.32 -40.70
C ALA A 861 -7.32 -21.85 -41.11
N ALA A 862 -8.54 -21.50 -41.52
CA ALA A 862 -8.92 -20.13 -41.84
C ALA A 862 -8.85 -19.21 -40.60
N ALA A 863 -9.39 -19.66 -39.46
CA ALA A 863 -9.33 -18.92 -38.21
C ALA A 863 -7.89 -18.74 -37.69
N GLU A 864 -7.06 -19.78 -37.80
CA GLU A 864 -5.64 -19.72 -37.42
C GLU A 864 -4.86 -18.75 -38.32
N SER A 865 -5.13 -18.76 -39.63
CA SER A 865 -4.53 -17.83 -40.59
C SER A 865 -4.91 -16.37 -40.29
N ALA A 866 -6.18 -16.09 -40.02
CA ALA A 866 -6.65 -14.76 -39.63
C ALA A 866 -5.98 -14.29 -38.33
N ARG A 867 -5.87 -15.16 -37.31
CA ARG A 867 -5.17 -14.83 -36.07
C ARG A 867 -3.68 -14.54 -36.30
N THR A 868 -3.01 -15.31 -37.17
CA THR A 868 -1.61 -15.04 -37.51
C THR A 868 -1.41 -13.71 -38.23
N ALA A 869 -2.33 -13.32 -39.11
CA ALA A 869 -2.29 -12.02 -39.80
C ALA A 869 -2.45 -10.85 -38.80
N VAL A 870 -3.44 -10.92 -37.92
CA VAL A 870 -3.66 -9.92 -36.85
C VAL A 870 -2.44 -9.84 -35.91
N THR A 871 -1.84 -10.98 -35.57
CA THR A 871 -0.65 -11.02 -34.68
C THR A 871 0.57 -10.37 -35.36
N ALA A 872 0.76 -10.58 -36.66
CA ALA A 872 1.84 -9.94 -37.42
C ALA A 872 1.63 -8.42 -37.53
N GLU A 873 0.40 -7.98 -37.79
CA GLU A 873 0.05 -6.56 -37.86
C GLU A 873 0.20 -5.87 -36.49
N LEU A 874 -0.20 -6.55 -35.40
CA LEU A 874 0.00 -6.09 -34.03
C LEU A 874 1.49 -5.93 -33.68
N ALA A 875 2.33 -6.88 -34.08
CA ALA A 875 3.78 -6.80 -33.87
C ALA A 875 4.39 -5.62 -34.63
N GLN A 876 3.95 -5.38 -35.87
CA GLN A 876 4.39 -4.23 -36.67
C GLN A 876 3.94 -2.90 -36.04
N ALA A 877 2.67 -2.80 -35.62
CA ALA A 877 2.13 -1.60 -34.97
C ALA A 877 2.86 -1.28 -33.65
N ARG A 878 3.17 -2.30 -32.83
CA ARG A 878 3.97 -2.14 -31.61
C ARG A 878 5.40 -1.67 -31.88
N SER A 879 6.05 -2.20 -32.92
CA SER A 879 7.38 -1.73 -33.32
C SER A 879 7.36 -0.27 -33.77
N GLN A 880 6.30 0.16 -34.45
CA GLN A 880 6.14 1.55 -34.89
C GLN A 880 5.83 2.49 -33.71
N GLU A 881 4.99 2.08 -32.76
CA GLU A 881 4.71 2.85 -31.53
C GLU A 881 5.98 3.01 -30.68
N ALA A 882 6.78 1.94 -30.53
CA ALA A 882 8.05 2.01 -29.83
C ALA A 882 9.04 2.99 -30.49
N ALA A 883 9.19 2.92 -31.83
CA ALA A 883 10.06 3.83 -32.56
C ALA A 883 9.61 5.31 -32.45
N LEU A 884 8.29 5.57 -32.49
CA LEU A 884 7.75 6.92 -32.28
C LEU A 884 7.95 7.40 -30.84
N ARG A 885 7.82 6.50 -29.87
CA ARG A 885 8.04 6.80 -28.45
C ARG A 885 9.49 7.17 -28.16
N ASP A 886 10.44 6.42 -28.72
CA ASP A 886 11.88 6.75 -28.59
C ASP A 886 12.19 8.10 -29.24
N ARG A 887 11.61 8.37 -30.41
CA ARG A 887 11.75 9.67 -31.09
C ARG A 887 11.14 10.81 -30.30
N LEU A 888 9.97 10.60 -29.67
CA LEU A 888 9.33 11.56 -28.77
C LEU A 888 10.17 11.82 -27.51
N GLY A 889 10.81 10.78 -26.95
CA GLY A 889 11.74 10.91 -25.83
C GLY A 889 12.93 11.81 -26.20
N ALA A 890 13.61 11.51 -27.30
CA ALA A 890 14.71 12.32 -27.80
C ALA A 890 14.30 13.76 -28.11
N LEU A 891 13.12 13.97 -28.70
CA LEU A 891 12.61 15.31 -29.01
C LEU A 891 12.25 16.09 -27.73
N THR A 892 11.73 15.42 -26.70
CA THR A 892 11.42 16.02 -25.41
C THR A 892 12.69 16.45 -24.67
N GLU A 893 13.74 15.65 -24.69
CA GLU A 893 15.05 16.03 -24.15
C GLU A 893 15.65 17.23 -24.91
N ASN A 894 15.52 17.27 -26.23
CA ASN A 894 15.98 18.41 -27.03
C ASN A 894 15.19 19.69 -26.74
N VAL A 895 13.86 19.60 -26.62
CA VAL A 895 13.01 20.76 -26.22
C VAL A 895 13.40 21.24 -24.83
N HIS A 896 13.58 20.33 -23.87
CA HIS A 896 14.02 20.70 -22.52
C HIS A 896 15.42 21.34 -22.51
N GLY A 897 16.34 20.86 -23.35
CA GLY A 897 17.64 21.47 -23.55
C GLY A 897 17.56 22.88 -24.15
N LEU A 898 16.66 23.10 -25.11
CA LEU A 898 16.39 24.42 -25.69
C LEU A 898 15.72 25.36 -24.67
N GLU A 899 14.76 24.87 -23.89
CA GLU A 899 14.12 25.62 -22.79
C GLU A 899 15.17 26.08 -21.77
N LEU A 900 16.10 25.20 -21.40
CA LEU A 900 17.19 25.54 -20.49
C LEU A 900 18.13 26.60 -21.08
N GLN A 901 18.47 26.50 -22.37
CA GLN A 901 19.27 27.51 -23.07
C GLN A 901 18.54 28.85 -23.17
N ILE A 902 17.23 28.84 -23.44
CA ILE A 902 16.39 30.05 -23.43
C ILE A 902 16.37 30.65 -22.04
N HIS A 903 16.23 29.84 -20.99
CA HIS A 903 16.25 30.32 -19.61
C HIS A 903 17.62 30.88 -19.22
N GLU A 904 18.72 30.20 -19.56
CA GLU A 904 20.09 30.68 -19.35
C GLU A 904 20.34 32.00 -20.08
N LYS A 905 19.92 32.12 -21.34
CA LYS A 905 20.07 33.35 -22.13
C LYS A 905 19.16 34.47 -21.61
N ARG A 906 17.96 34.17 -21.11
CA ARG A 906 17.11 35.15 -20.40
C ARG A 906 17.80 35.63 -19.13
N LEU A 907 18.37 34.74 -18.33
CA LEU A 907 19.16 35.13 -17.16
C LEU A 907 20.38 35.97 -17.55
N HIS A 908 21.06 35.67 -18.66
CA HIS A 908 22.14 36.50 -19.18
C HIS A 908 21.65 37.88 -19.63
N VAL A 909 20.48 37.98 -20.26
CA VAL A 909 19.85 39.27 -20.59
C VAL A 909 19.50 40.03 -19.31
N THR A 910 18.87 39.38 -18.32
CA THR A 910 18.55 40.01 -17.04
C THR A 910 19.81 40.46 -16.32
N SER A 911 20.85 39.64 -16.26
CA SER A 911 22.14 39.98 -15.65
C SER A 911 22.84 41.11 -16.42
N LEU A 912 22.78 41.12 -17.76
CA LEU A 912 23.32 42.20 -18.57
C LEU A 912 22.54 43.50 -18.34
N LEU A 913 21.20 43.44 -18.24
CA LEU A 913 20.36 44.60 -17.93
C LEU A 913 20.58 45.10 -16.49
N GLU A 914 20.73 44.22 -15.51
CA GLU A 914 21.15 44.56 -14.14
C GLU A 914 22.54 45.21 -14.14
N ARG A 915 23.47 44.73 -14.98
CA ARG A 915 24.80 45.33 -15.16
C ARG A 915 24.74 46.68 -15.87
N VAL A 916 23.91 46.83 -16.90
CA VAL A 916 23.68 48.13 -17.56
C VAL A 916 23.05 49.11 -16.56
N HIS A 917 22.06 48.67 -15.80
CA HIS A 917 21.39 49.51 -14.81
C HIS A 917 22.34 49.88 -13.66
N SER A 918 23.14 48.94 -13.15
CA SER A 918 24.11 49.21 -12.07
C SER A 918 25.36 49.97 -12.52
N GLU A 919 25.92 49.68 -13.70
CA GLU A 919 27.13 50.35 -14.21
C GLU A 919 26.82 51.68 -14.92
N LEU A 920 25.70 51.79 -15.65
CA LEU A 920 25.39 52.94 -16.50
C LEU A 920 24.13 53.72 -16.08
N GLY A 921 23.22 53.13 -15.30
CA GLY A 921 21.97 53.78 -14.86
C GLY A 921 20.94 53.97 -15.98
N LEU A 922 21.07 53.20 -17.06
CA LEU A 922 20.20 53.28 -18.24
C LEU A 922 19.21 52.11 -18.23
N ASP A 923 17.97 52.41 -18.62
CA ASP A 923 16.97 51.38 -18.88
C ASP A 923 17.09 50.85 -20.31
N GLU A 924 16.58 49.65 -20.53
CA GLU A 924 16.72 48.90 -21.79
C GLU A 924 16.30 49.70 -23.02
N ASP A 925 15.11 50.31 -22.98
CA ASP A 925 14.56 51.05 -24.12
C ASP A 925 15.43 52.27 -24.47
N ILE A 926 16.01 52.93 -23.48
CA ILE A 926 16.91 54.07 -23.65
C ILE A 926 18.25 53.59 -24.21
N LEU A 927 18.80 52.50 -23.67
CA LEU A 927 20.06 51.92 -24.12
C LEU A 927 20.02 51.55 -25.61
N VAL A 928 18.98 50.85 -26.06
CA VAL A 928 18.86 50.42 -27.46
C VAL A 928 18.49 51.60 -28.36
N ARG A 929 17.59 52.49 -27.94
CA ARG A 929 17.14 53.61 -28.76
C ARG A 929 18.22 54.67 -28.96
N GLU A 930 19.04 54.96 -27.96
CA GLU A 930 20.01 56.07 -28.03
C GLU A 930 21.44 55.57 -28.31
N TYR A 931 21.77 54.32 -27.96
CA TYR A 931 23.11 53.76 -28.08
C TYR A 931 23.17 52.45 -28.88
N GLY A 932 22.07 52.03 -29.51
CA GLY A 932 22.02 50.85 -30.36
C GLY A 932 22.97 50.91 -31.56
N PRO A 933 23.29 49.76 -32.18
CA PRO A 933 24.20 49.68 -33.33
C PRO A 933 23.71 50.47 -34.55
N ASP A 934 22.41 50.76 -34.64
CA ASP A 934 21.80 51.54 -35.72
C ASP A 934 21.88 53.07 -35.49
N GLN A 935 22.37 53.53 -34.33
CA GLN A 935 22.46 54.96 -34.00
C GLN A 935 23.83 55.57 -34.36
N PRO A 936 23.85 56.76 -34.99
CA PRO A 936 25.10 57.44 -35.36
C PRO A 936 25.87 57.97 -34.15
N ILE A 937 27.20 57.93 -34.19
CA ILE A 937 28.08 58.32 -33.07
C ILE A 937 28.53 59.79 -33.25
N PRO A 938 28.36 60.68 -32.23
CA PRO A 938 28.86 62.05 -32.26
C PRO A 938 30.40 62.09 -32.35
N SER A 939 30.94 63.04 -33.12
CA SER A 939 32.40 63.23 -33.26
C SER A 939 32.97 64.08 -32.11
N ASP A 940 33.99 63.58 -31.40
CA ASP A 940 34.62 64.24 -30.24
C ASP A 940 35.62 65.36 -30.60
N ALA A 941 35.65 65.84 -31.85
CA ALA A 941 36.58 66.90 -32.25
C ALA A 941 36.04 68.27 -31.76
N PRO A 942 36.83 69.06 -31.00
CA PRO A 942 36.39 70.40 -30.60
C PRO A 942 36.26 71.27 -31.85
N ALA A 943 35.09 71.88 -32.06
CA ALA A 943 34.91 72.91 -33.07
C ALA A 943 35.82 74.10 -32.71
N ALA A 944 36.78 74.43 -33.58
CA ALA A 944 37.49 75.69 -33.47
C ALA A 944 36.47 76.82 -33.66
N GLU A 945 36.59 77.92 -32.90
CA GLU A 945 35.67 79.06 -32.97
C GLU A 945 35.49 79.53 -34.42
N GLY A 946 34.35 79.17 -35.04
CA GLY A 946 33.96 79.58 -36.39
C GLY A 946 33.70 78.49 -37.45
N GLU A 947 33.84 77.18 -37.18
CA GLU A 947 33.52 76.10 -38.14
C GLU A 947 32.51 75.07 -37.59
N ASP A 948 31.62 74.57 -38.46
CA ASP A 948 30.61 73.55 -38.13
C ASP A 948 31.22 72.18 -37.81
N ALA A 949 30.62 71.46 -36.86
CA ALA A 949 31.08 70.15 -36.39
C ALA A 949 31.05 69.06 -37.48
N PRO A 950 32.04 68.15 -37.54
CA PRO A 950 32.10 67.09 -38.55
C PRO A 950 30.95 66.07 -38.44
N PRO A 951 30.56 65.40 -39.55
CA PRO A 951 29.39 64.51 -39.58
C PRO A 951 29.60 63.23 -38.75
N PRO A 952 28.53 62.65 -38.18
CA PRO A 952 28.62 61.50 -37.28
C PRO A 952 28.94 60.18 -38.02
N VAL A 953 29.53 59.22 -37.30
CA VAL A 953 30.11 57.97 -37.85
C VAL A 953 29.29 56.73 -37.46
N ALA A 954 29.25 55.70 -38.32
CA ALA A 954 28.54 54.43 -38.06
C ALA A 954 29.22 53.55 -37.00
N PHE A 955 28.44 52.68 -36.34
CA PHE A 955 28.92 51.80 -35.27
C PHE A 955 29.81 50.66 -35.81
N ASP A 956 31.03 50.57 -35.28
CA ASP A 956 31.94 49.43 -35.47
C ASP A 956 32.40 48.94 -34.09
N ARG A 957 32.05 47.69 -33.76
CA ARG A 957 32.37 47.07 -32.47
C ARG A 957 33.87 47.01 -32.20
N ALA A 958 34.71 46.77 -33.20
CA ALA A 958 36.15 46.71 -33.02
C ALA A 958 36.72 48.12 -32.75
N ALA A 959 36.19 49.14 -33.43
CA ALA A 959 36.54 50.54 -33.19
C ALA A 959 36.08 51.02 -31.81
N GLN A 960 34.86 50.67 -31.37
CA GLN A 960 34.36 51.03 -30.04
C GLN A 960 35.08 50.30 -28.91
N LYS A 961 35.46 49.02 -29.10
CA LYS A 961 36.34 48.32 -28.15
C LYS A 961 37.71 48.99 -28.03
N ARG A 962 38.28 49.49 -29.13
CA ARG A 962 39.54 50.27 -29.09
C ARG A 962 39.34 51.61 -28.41
N ARG A 963 38.27 52.35 -28.72
CA ARG A 963 37.91 53.62 -28.09
C ARG A 963 37.71 53.44 -26.57
N LEU A 964 37.01 52.39 -26.16
CA LEU A 964 36.85 52.00 -24.76
C LEU A 964 38.21 51.64 -24.15
N ALA A 965 39.01 50.79 -24.78
CA ALA A 965 40.32 50.39 -24.25
C ALA A 965 41.32 51.54 -24.15
N ASP A 966 41.30 52.51 -25.07
CA ASP A 966 42.14 53.71 -25.03
C ASP A 966 41.65 54.71 -23.98
N ALA A 967 40.33 54.87 -23.80
CA ALA A 967 39.75 55.69 -22.74
C ALA A 967 39.96 55.05 -21.36
N GLU A 968 39.83 53.73 -21.22
CA GLU A 968 40.15 52.95 -20.03
C GLU A 968 41.66 52.96 -19.76
N ARG A 969 42.51 52.94 -20.79
CA ARG A 969 43.96 53.14 -20.64
C ARG A 969 44.28 54.52 -20.09
N LYS A 970 43.69 55.58 -20.65
CA LYS A 970 43.87 56.95 -20.15
C LYS A 970 43.34 57.10 -18.72
N LEU A 971 42.18 56.52 -18.43
CA LEU A 971 41.62 56.44 -17.07
C LEU A 971 42.53 55.64 -16.12
N SER A 972 43.18 54.57 -16.61
CA SER A 972 44.13 53.76 -15.84
C SER A 972 45.50 54.43 -15.65
N GLN A 973 45.92 55.29 -16.60
CA GLN A 973 47.17 56.07 -16.54
C GLN A 973 47.08 57.22 -15.54
N LEU A 974 45.89 57.80 -15.37
CA LEU A 974 45.59 58.68 -14.22
C LEU A 974 45.65 57.92 -12.87
N GLY A 975 45.85 56.60 -12.92
CA GLY A 975 45.82 55.70 -11.77
C GLY A 975 44.39 55.36 -11.39
N ARG A 976 44.21 54.63 -10.28
CA ARG A 976 42.88 54.50 -9.67
C ARG A 976 42.48 55.87 -9.13
N VAL A 977 41.89 56.66 -10.02
CA VAL A 977 41.25 57.88 -9.65
C VAL A 977 39.98 57.48 -8.93
N ASN A 978 39.84 57.96 -7.71
CA ASN A 978 38.71 57.65 -6.88
C ASN A 978 37.66 58.75 -7.13
N PRO A 979 36.67 58.56 -8.03
CA PRO A 979 35.66 59.58 -8.34
C PRO A 979 34.78 59.88 -7.14
N LEU A 980 34.67 58.89 -6.26
CA LEU A 980 34.03 58.99 -4.98
C LEU A 980 34.97 59.59 -3.94
N ALA A 981 36.27 59.82 -4.15
CA ALA A 981 37.16 60.30 -3.08
C ALA A 981 36.68 61.57 -2.39
N LEU A 982 35.89 62.39 -3.07
CA LEU A 982 35.19 63.55 -2.49
C LEU A 982 34.06 63.15 -1.53
N GLU A 983 33.25 62.15 -1.90
CA GLU A 983 32.10 61.65 -1.15
C GLU A 983 32.48 60.53 -0.17
N GLU A 984 33.33 59.60 -0.57
CA GLU A 984 34.00 58.58 0.21
C GLU A 984 34.89 59.16 1.30
N TYR A 985 35.61 60.28 1.11
CA TYR A 985 36.34 60.87 2.24
C TYR A 985 35.37 61.28 3.36
N ALA A 986 34.25 61.91 3.01
CA ALA A 986 33.21 62.31 3.96
C ALA A 986 32.44 61.10 4.54
N ALA A 987 32.12 60.10 3.71
CA ALA A 987 31.38 58.91 4.11
C ALA A 987 32.24 57.93 4.93
N LEU A 988 33.54 57.79 4.61
CA LEU A 988 34.49 56.97 5.37
C LEU A 988 34.81 57.58 6.72
N GLU A 989 34.82 58.92 6.85
CA GLU A 989 34.96 59.61 8.13
C GLU A 989 33.77 59.33 9.05
N GLN A 990 32.53 59.47 8.54
CA GLN A 990 31.31 59.12 9.28
C GLN A 990 31.24 57.63 9.63
N ARG A 991 31.60 56.75 8.68
CA ARG A 991 31.56 55.29 8.86
C ARG A 991 32.62 54.80 9.83
N HIS A 992 33.81 55.40 9.82
CA HIS A 992 34.85 55.11 10.82
C HIS A 992 34.38 55.52 12.23
N ALA A 993 33.74 56.68 12.38
CA ALA A 993 33.18 57.13 13.66
C ALA A 993 32.11 56.16 14.19
N PHE A 994 31.14 55.79 13.36
CA PHE A 994 30.07 54.83 13.69
C PHE A 994 30.61 53.44 14.04
N LEU A 995 31.55 52.90 13.25
CA LEU A 995 32.12 51.57 13.50
C LEU A 995 32.98 51.53 14.77
N THR A 996 33.63 52.64 15.14
CA THR A 996 34.42 52.74 16.38
C THR A 996 33.49 52.74 17.61
N GLU A 997 32.34 53.42 17.54
CA GLU A 997 31.31 53.41 18.58
C GLU A 997 30.68 52.03 18.74
N GLN A 998 30.27 51.39 17.64
CA GLN A 998 29.71 50.03 17.64
C GLN A 998 30.73 48.96 18.09
N LEU A 999 32.01 49.11 17.74
CA LEU A 999 33.08 48.27 18.27
C LEU A 999 33.21 48.42 19.79
N GLY A 1000 33.08 49.65 20.31
CA GLY A 1000 33.05 49.90 21.75
C GLY A 1000 31.91 49.14 22.44
N ASP A 1001 30.70 49.26 21.92
CA ASP A 1001 29.50 48.61 22.46
C ASP A 1001 29.56 47.09 22.40
N LEU A 1002 30.05 46.52 21.29
CA LEU A 1002 30.19 45.06 21.12
C LEU A 1002 31.33 44.49 21.95
N THR A 1003 32.42 45.24 22.12
CA THR A 1003 33.52 44.83 23.00
C THR A 1003 33.07 44.86 24.46
N GLN A 1004 32.28 45.86 24.85
CA GLN A 1004 31.66 45.92 26.17
C GLN A 1004 30.66 44.79 26.38
N THR A 1005 29.76 44.53 25.41
CA THR A 1005 28.81 43.41 25.46
C THR A 1005 29.52 42.05 25.55
N ARG A 1006 30.61 41.86 24.81
CA ARG A 1006 31.44 40.65 24.90
C ARG A 1006 32.03 40.51 26.30
N LYS A 1007 32.56 41.59 26.86
CA LYS A 1007 33.11 41.62 28.21
C LYS A 1007 32.02 41.30 29.24
N ASP A 1008 30.83 41.84 29.08
CA ASP A 1008 29.68 41.58 29.95
C ASP A 1008 29.24 40.13 29.84
N LEU A 1009 29.18 39.55 28.62
CA LEU A 1009 28.85 38.13 28.42
C LEU A 1009 29.92 37.19 28.97
N LEU A 1010 31.21 37.52 28.82
CA LEU A 1010 32.29 36.77 29.45
C LEU A 1010 32.21 36.86 30.97
N THR A 1011 31.91 38.04 31.52
CA THR A 1011 31.68 38.23 32.96
C THR A 1011 30.49 37.39 33.43
N ILE A 1012 29.38 37.36 32.69
CA ILE A 1012 28.23 36.50 32.99
C ILE A 1012 28.59 35.01 32.90
N ILE A 1013 29.43 34.60 31.94
CA ILE A 1013 29.90 33.22 31.83
C ILE A 1013 30.80 32.85 33.02
N ASP A 1014 31.70 33.74 33.43
CA ASP A 1014 32.58 33.55 34.58
C ASP A 1014 31.76 33.49 35.88
N GLU A 1015 30.79 34.40 36.06
CA GLU A 1015 29.82 34.37 37.17
C GLU A 1015 28.98 33.08 37.15
N LEU A 1016 28.56 32.62 35.96
CA LEU A 1016 27.83 31.37 35.81
C LEU A 1016 28.72 30.18 36.14
N ASP A 1017 30.00 30.20 35.76
CA ASP A 1017 30.97 29.15 36.07
C ASP A 1017 31.28 29.06 37.54
N GLU A 1018 31.54 30.19 38.21
CA GLU A 1018 31.71 30.25 39.66
C GLU A 1018 30.45 29.73 40.37
N ARG A 1019 29.27 30.12 39.88
CA ARG A 1019 28.00 29.65 40.43
C ARG A 1019 27.78 28.16 40.17
N MET A 1020 28.10 27.65 38.99
CA MET A 1020 28.01 26.22 38.67
C MET A 1020 29.02 25.40 39.47
N GLN A 1021 30.26 25.88 39.65
CA GLN A 1021 31.25 25.27 40.53
C GLN A 1021 30.75 25.20 41.96
N THR A 1022 30.23 26.31 42.47
CA THR A 1022 29.69 26.38 43.84
C THR A 1022 28.51 25.43 44.01
N ILE A 1023 27.55 25.41 43.08
CA ILE A 1023 26.38 24.52 43.14
C ILE A 1023 26.82 23.06 42.97
N PHE A 1024 27.78 22.76 42.09
CA PHE A 1024 28.27 21.39 41.89
C PHE A 1024 29.04 20.87 43.09
N VAL A 1025 29.97 21.67 43.64
CA VAL A 1025 30.74 21.28 44.84
C VAL A 1025 29.81 21.14 46.03
N ALA A 1026 28.85 22.06 46.21
CA ALA A 1026 27.82 21.92 47.23
C ALA A 1026 26.99 20.65 47.01
N ALA A 1027 26.48 20.40 45.79
CA ALA A 1027 25.71 19.19 45.49
C ALA A 1027 26.53 17.90 45.66
N PHE A 1028 27.83 17.93 45.34
CA PHE A 1028 28.74 16.81 45.55
C PHE A 1028 28.98 16.56 47.04
N GLU A 1029 29.28 17.58 47.83
CA GLU A 1029 29.47 17.44 49.29
C GLU A 1029 28.16 17.05 49.99
N ASP A 1030 27.02 17.60 49.58
CA ASP A 1030 25.68 17.18 50.05
C ASP A 1030 25.45 15.70 49.73
N THR A 1031 25.72 15.29 48.49
CA THR A 1031 25.58 13.88 48.06
C THR A 1031 26.57 12.97 48.78
N LYS A 1032 27.78 13.44 49.06
CA LYS A 1032 28.82 12.69 49.77
C LYS A 1032 28.48 12.50 51.24
N ALA A 1033 27.94 13.54 51.88
CA ALA A 1033 27.42 13.46 53.24
C ALA A 1033 26.22 12.51 53.31
N ALA A 1034 25.26 12.66 52.39
CA ALA A 1034 24.12 11.75 52.27
C ALA A 1034 24.58 10.31 51.99
N PHE A 1035 25.59 10.10 51.15
CA PHE A 1035 26.14 8.77 50.87
C PHE A 1035 26.84 8.16 52.09
N ALA A 1036 27.57 8.96 52.86
CA ALA A 1036 28.17 8.53 54.11
C ALA A 1036 27.12 8.19 55.19
N GLU A 1037 25.91 8.76 55.13
CA GLU A 1037 24.81 8.48 56.05
C GLU A 1037 23.94 7.29 55.60
N VAL A 1038 23.53 7.27 54.33
CA VAL A 1038 22.66 6.26 53.72
C VAL A 1038 23.38 4.92 53.58
N PHE A 1039 24.68 4.93 53.26
CA PHE A 1039 25.42 3.70 53.00
C PHE A 1039 25.51 2.79 54.24
N PRO A 1040 25.84 3.25 55.46
CA PRO A 1040 25.81 2.44 56.68
C PRO A 1040 24.42 1.95 57.08
N ILE A 1041 23.35 2.68 56.72
CA ILE A 1041 21.96 2.26 56.94
C ILE A 1041 21.65 1.03 56.10
N LEU A 1042 22.07 1.02 54.83
CA LEU A 1042 21.88 -0.11 53.92
C LEU A 1042 22.87 -1.26 54.19
N PHE A 1043 24.11 -0.94 54.58
CA PHE A 1043 25.18 -1.88 54.96
C PHE A 1043 25.71 -1.63 56.38
N PRO A 1044 25.12 -2.24 57.44
CA PRO A 1044 25.56 -2.09 58.81
C PRO A 1044 27.00 -2.53 59.00
N GLY A 1045 27.86 -1.59 59.41
CA GLY A 1045 29.31 -1.81 59.60
C GLY A 1045 30.17 -1.64 58.34
N GLY A 1046 29.59 -1.38 57.17
CA GLY A 1046 30.30 -0.99 55.96
C GLY A 1046 30.47 0.53 55.86
N THR A 1047 31.45 0.98 55.09
CA THR A 1047 31.68 2.42 54.84
C THR A 1047 31.74 2.66 53.33
N GLY A 1048 30.98 3.64 52.85
CA GLY A 1048 31.03 4.13 51.48
C GLY A 1048 31.50 5.58 51.47
N SER A 1049 32.32 5.93 50.48
CA SER A 1049 32.73 7.31 50.24
C SER A 1049 32.79 7.58 48.75
N ILE A 1050 32.41 8.80 48.36
CA ILE A 1050 32.62 9.31 47.00
C ILE A 1050 33.73 10.36 47.00
N THR A 1051 34.59 10.31 45.99
CA THR A 1051 35.74 11.20 45.82
C THR A 1051 35.79 11.75 44.41
N LEU A 1052 36.28 12.99 44.28
CA LEU A 1052 36.55 13.60 42.98
C LEU A 1052 37.89 13.06 42.46
N THR A 1053 37.96 12.72 41.17
CA THR A 1053 39.21 12.28 40.54
C THR A 1053 40.24 13.41 40.46
N ASP A 1054 39.78 14.66 40.29
CA ASP A 1054 40.60 15.88 40.27
C ASP A 1054 39.91 17.01 41.08
N PRO A 1055 40.18 17.11 42.39
CA PRO A 1055 39.54 18.11 43.26
C PRO A 1055 39.85 19.57 42.89
N ASP A 1056 40.96 19.84 42.21
CA ASP A 1056 41.40 21.20 41.86
C ASP A 1056 40.67 21.73 40.62
N SER A 1057 39.94 20.87 39.89
CA SER A 1057 39.15 21.22 38.69
C SER A 1057 37.69 20.76 38.78
N PRO A 1058 36.83 21.43 39.58
CA PRO A 1058 35.44 20.99 39.83
C PRO A 1058 34.57 20.88 38.57
N LEU A 1059 34.88 21.64 37.51
CA LEU A 1059 34.13 21.60 36.24
C LEU A 1059 34.60 20.54 35.25
N THR A 1060 35.68 19.80 35.52
CA THR A 1060 36.16 18.72 34.62
C THR A 1060 36.46 17.41 35.32
N THR A 1061 36.40 17.37 36.65
CA THR A 1061 36.57 16.14 37.43
C THR A 1061 35.48 15.09 37.15
N GLY A 1062 35.84 13.81 37.29
CA GLY A 1062 34.91 12.69 37.43
C GLY A 1062 34.66 12.34 38.91
N ILE A 1063 33.75 11.40 39.15
CA ILE A 1063 33.38 10.92 40.48
C ILE A 1063 33.70 9.43 40.60
N GLU A 1064 34.57 9.11 41.55
CA GLU A 1064 34.86 7.74 41.97
C GLU A 1064 34.05 7.38 43.20
N VAL A 1065 33.42 6.20 43.14
CA VAL A 1065 32.61 5.65 44.22
C VAL A 1065 33.36 4.47 44.81
N SER A 1066 33.81 4.62 46.06
CA SER A 1066 34.52 3.59 46.81
C SER A 1066 33.62 3.03 47.90
N VAL A 1067 33.47 1.70 47.92
CA VAL A 1067 32.55 1.00 48.81
C VAL A 1067 33.29 -0.12 49.53
N ARG A 1068 33.20 -0.15 50.86
CA ARG A 1068 33.81 -1.18 51.70
C ARG A 1068 32.77 -1.94 52.53
N PRO A 1069 32.38 -3.16 52.11
CA PRO A 1069 31.52 -4.04 52.91
C PRO A 1069 32.26 -4.63 54.12
N VAL A 1070 31.50 -5.10 55.12
CA VAL A 1070 32.03 -5.70 56.36
C VAL A 1070 32.96 -6.88 56.04
N GLY A 1071 34.20 -6.84 56.52
CA GLY A 1071 35.15 -7.96 56.45
C GLY A 1071 35.94 -8.13 55.13
N LYS A 1072 35.81 -7.23 54.14
CA LYS A 1072 36.58 -7.28 52.87
C LYS A 1072 37.34 -5.98 52.57
N LYS A 1073 38.47 -6.08 51.86
CA LYS A 1073 39.21 -4.95 51.26
C LYS A 1073 38.93 -4.94 49.76
N ILE A 1074 37.99 -4.14 49.26
CA ILE A 1074 37.80 -3.97 47.81
C ILE A 1074 37.47 -2.50 47.52
N GLU A 1075 38.08 -1.95 46.47
CA GLU A 1075 38.09 -0.52 46.12
C GLU A 1075 37.33 -0.18 44.82
N ARG A 1076 36.75 -1.16 44.11
CA ARG A 1076 36.02 -0.92 42.84
C ARG A 1076 34.68 -1.67 42.78
N LEU A 1077 33.62 -0.97 42.37
CA LEU A 1077 32.23 -1.46 42.26
C LEU A 1077 32.08 -2.75 41.41
N SER A 1078 32.99 -2.99 40.47
CA SER A 1078 32.95 -4.15 39.57
C SER A 1078 33.23 -5.51 40.24
N LEU A 1079 33.84 -5.51 41.44
CA LEU A 1079 34.30 -6.72 42.13
C LEU A 1079 33.36 -7.18 43.27
N LEU A 1080 32.18 -6.56 43.42
CA LEU A 1080 31.17 -6.88 44.44
C LEU A 1080 30.16 -7.93 43.93
N SER A 1081 29.48 -8.64 44.84
CA SER A 1081 28.43 -9.61 44.47
C SER A 1081 27.20 -8.90 43.86
N GLY A 1082 26.38 -9.60 43.06
CA GLY A 1082 25.27 -8.99 42.32
C GLY A 1082 24.24 -8.23 43.20
N GLY A 1083 23.94 -8.76 44.39
CA GLY A 1083 23.07 -8.08 45.37
C GLY A 1083 23.73 -6.87 46.03
N GLU A 1084 25.01 -6.96 46.39
CA GLU A 1084 25.77 -5.85 46.98
C GLU A 1084 26.02 -4.71 45.98
N ARG A 1085 26.23 -5.05 44.70
CA ARG A 1085 26.35 -4.07 43.61
C ARG A 1085 25.07 -3.27 43.44
N SER A 1086 23.93 -3.96 43.41
CA SER A 1086 22.62 -3.33 43.27
C SER A 1086 22.33 -2.41 44.45
N LEU A 1087 22.59 -2.86 45.68
CA LEU A 1087 22.40 -2.05 46.89
C LEU A 1087 23.34 -0.83 46.94
N ALA A 1088 24.59 -0.95 46.45
CA ALA A 1088 25.53 0.18 46.38
C ALA A 1088 25.13 1.23 45.32
N ALA A 1089 24.58 0.81 44.18
CA ALA A 1089 24.02 1.72 43.18
C ALA A 1089 22.75 2.42 43.68
N VAL A 1090 21.87 1.68 44.38
CA VAL A 1090 20.70 2.23 45.06
C VAL A 1090 21.13 3.23 46.13
N ALA A 1091 22.14 2.91 46.95
CA ALA A 1091 22.67 3.83 47.95
C ALA A 1091 23.16 5.14 47.32
N PHE A 1092 23.87 5.07 46.19
CA PHE A 1092 24.36 6.26 45.48
C PHE A 1092 23.22 7.10 44.92
N LEU A 1093 22.24 6.48 44.25
CA LEU A 1093 21.07 7.18 43.70
C LEU A 1093 20.20 7.80 44.79
N VAL A 1094 19.90 7.05 45.85
CA VAL A 1094 19.17 7.55 47.03
C VAL A 1094 19.89 8.74 47.66
N SER A 1095 21.22 8.70 47.74
CA SER A 1095 21.99 9.80 48.33
C SER A 1095 21.90 11.07 47.51
N ILE A 1096 21.85 10.94 46.17
CA ILE A 1096 21.59 12.05 45.26
C ILE A 1096 20.17 12.60 45.51
N PHE A 1097 19.17 11.75 45.69
CA PHE A 1097 17.78 12.17 45.95
C PHE A 1097 17.58 12.82 47.31
N GLN A 1098 18.24 12.31 48.34
CA GLN A 1098 18.17 12.92 49.67
C GLN A 1098 18.86 14.29 49.68
N ALA A 1099 19.98 14.43 48.95
CA ALA A 1099 20.67 15.71 48.79
C ALA A 1099 19.86 16.71 47.94
N ARG A 1100 19.15 16.23 46.91
CA ARG A 1100 18.36 17.05 45.97
C ARG A 1100 17.00 16.36 45.69
N PRO A 1101 15.97 16.65 46.52
CA PRO A 1101 14.68 16.01 46.37
C PRO A 1101 13.95 16.51 45.13
N SER A 1102 13.43 15.58 44.34
CA SER A 1102 12.52 15.82 43.23
C SER A 1102 11.07 15.74 43.73
N PRO A 1103 10.11 16.40 43.06
CA PRO A 1103 8.71 16.40 43.50
C PRO A 1103 8.09 14.99 43.62
N PHE A 1104 8.56 14.04 42.81
CA PHE A 1104 8.20 12.63 42.89
C PHE A 1104 9.32 11.71 42.40
N TYR A 1105 9.23 10.42 42.74
CA TYR A 1105 10.09 9.33 42.25
C TYR A 1105 9.24 8.11 41.86
N ILE A 1106 9.64 7.44 40.78
CA ILE A 1106 9.02 6.22 40.28
C ILE A 1106 10.06 5.09 40.37
N LEU A 1107 9.75 4.07 41.15
CA LEU A 1107 10.64 2.95 41.45
C LEU A 1107 10.01 1.66 40.90
N ASP A 1108 10.63 1.01 39.92
CA ASP A 1108 10.16 -0.22 39.28
C ASP A 1108 11.03 -1.42 39.68
N GLU A 1109 10.52 -2.26 40.58
CA GLU A 1109 11.13 -3.53 41.01
C GLU A 1109 12.60 -3.41 41.46
N VAL A 1110 12.98 -2.26 42.03
CA VAL A 1110 14.34 -1.92 42.49
C VAL A 1110 14.82 -2.88 43.59
N GLU A 1111 13.89 -3.50 44.30
CA GLU A 1111 14.11 -4.40 45.42
C GLU A 1111 14.17 -5.90 45.06
N ALA A 1112 13.95 -6.26 43.79
CA ALA A 1112 13.79 -7.67 43.37
C ALA A 1112 15.02 -8.57 43.62
N ALA A 1113 16.21 -7.98 43.77
CA ALA A 1113 17.47 -8.69 44.03
C ALA A 1113 17.94 -8.61 45.50
N LEU A 1114 17.09 -8.11 46.42
CA LEU A 1114 17.43 -7.88 47.82
C LEU A 1114 16.82 -8.95 48.73
N ASP A 1115 17.54 -9.31 49.80
CA ASP A 1115 17.04 -10.18 50.86
C ASP A 1115 16.14 -9.41 51.86
N ASP A 1116 15.37 -10.13 52.68
CA ASP A 1116 14.40 -9.53 53.61
C ASP A 1116 15.02 -8.54 54.62
N ALA A 1117 16.30 -8.73 54.95
CA ALA A 1117 17.05 -7.89 55.88
C ALA A 1117 17.51 -6.58 55.24
N ASN A 1118 18.03 -6.61 54.00
CA ASN A 1118 18.40 -5.41 53.26
C ASN A 1118 17.18 -4.67 52.72
N LEU A 1119 16.09 -5.38 52.40
CA LEU A 1119 14.80 -4.80 52.04
C LEU A 1119 14.27 -3.90 53.16
N GLY A 1120 14.25 -4.38 54.41
CA GLY A 1120 13.81 -3.57 55.56
C GLY A 1120 14.62 -2.28 55.75
N ARG A 1121 15.91 -2.30 55.43
CA ARG A 1121 16.79 -1.11 55.50
C ARG A 1121 16.48 -0.11 54.38
N LEU A 1122 16.20 -0.61 53.17
CA LEU A 1122 15.77 0.22 52.05
C LEU A 1122 14.41 0.90 52.34
N LEU A 1123 13.48 0.20 53.00
CA LEU A 1123 12.20 0.76 53.38
C LEU A 1123 12.34 1.91 54.39
N GLY A 1124 13.25 1.80 55.37
CA GLY A 1124 13.54 2.90 56.30
C GLY A 1124 14.13 4.15 55.62
N VAL A 1125 14.74 3.99 54.43
CA VAL A 1125 15.17 5.12 53.60
C VAL A 1125 13.99 5.70 52.82
N PHE A 1126 13.09 4.87 52.28
CA PHE A 1126 11.89 5.33 51.59
C PHE A 1126 10.94 6.10 52.51
N GLU A 1127 10.83 5.70 53.78
CA GLU A 1127 10.06 6.45 54.79
C GLU A 1127 10.59 7.88 54.99
N ARG A 1128 11.90 8.10 54.91
CA ARG A 1128 12.48 9.47 55.00
C ARG A 1128 12.23 10.27 53.73
N LEU A 1129 12.38 9.66 52.56
CA LEU A 1129 12.13 10.34 51.28
C LEU A 1129 10.65 10.69 51.09
N ARG A 1130 9.74 9.93 51.70
CA ARG A 1130 8.30 10.19 51.70
C ARG A 1130 7.92 11.55 52.29
N GLU A 1131 8.70 12.10 53.23
CA GLU A 1131 8.39 13.39 53.88
C GLU A 1131 8.50 14.58 52.92
N SER A 1132 9.33 14.47 51.89
CA SER A 1132 9.63 15.55 50.94
C SER A 1132 9.20 15.26 49.49
N SER A 1133 8.96 14.00 49.13
CA SER A 1133 8.69 13.58 47.75
C SER A 1133 7.59 12.52 47.65
N GLN A 1134 6.78 12.59 46.59
CA GLN A 1134 5.83 11.52 46.27
C GLN A 1134 6.56 10.29 45.72
N LEU A 1135 6.31 9.11 46.28
CA LEU A 1135 6.95 7.86 45.88
C LEU A 1135 5.92 6.94 45.20
N ILE A 1136 6.19 6.53 43.97
CA ILE A 1136 5.37 5.56 43.22
C ILE A 1136 6.21 4.30 43.06
N VAL A 1137 5.86 3.25 43.81
CA VAL A 1137 6.68 2.03 43.92
C VAL A 1137 5.95 0.85 43.32
N ILE A 1138 6.50 0.26 42.27
CA ILE A 1138 6.04 -1.01 41.72
C ILE A 1138 6.79 -2.13 42.41
N THR A 1139 6.05 -2.95 43.17
CA THR A 1139 6.64 -3.98 44.03
C THR A 1139 5.79 -5.24 44.10
N HIS A 1140 6.44 -6.37 44.32
CA HIS A 1140 5.81 -7.64 44.72
C HIS A 1140 6.15 -8.02 46.17
N GLN A 1141 6.95 -7.22 46.87
CA GLN A 1141 7.43 -7.50 48.21
C GLN A 1141 6.44 -7.01 49.26
N LYS A 1142 5.98 -7.92 50.14
CA LYS A 1142 4.95 -7.62 51.15
C LYS A 1142 5.37 -6.49 52.09
N ARG A 1143 6.64 -6.46 52.51
CA ARG A 1143 7.16 -5.42 53.42
C ARG A 1143 7.10 -4.02 52.81
N THR A 1144 7.36 -3.88 51.51
CA THR A 1144 7.24 -2.59 50.80
C THR A 1144 5.78 -2.10 50.75
N MET A 1145 4.83 -3.02 50.71
CA MET A 1145 3.39 -2.70 50.72
C MET A 1145 2.91 -2.19 52.08
N GLU A 1146 3.60 -2.53 53.18
CA GLU A 1146 3.21 -2.14 54.55
C GLU A 1146 3.39 -0.64 54.81
N ILE A 1147 4.33 0.01 54.13
CA ILE A 1147 4.60 1.46 54.26
C ILE A 1147 3.78 2.32 53.28
N ALA A 1148 2.92 1.69 52.46
CA ALA A 1148 2.16 2.36 51.42
C ALA A 1148 0.96 3.13 52.00
N ASP A 1149 0.77 4.37 51.55
CA ASP A 1149 -0.40 5.19 51.86
C ASP A 1149 -1.60 4.84 50.96
N ALA A 1150 -1.30 4.50 49.71
CA ALA A 1150 -2.25 4.00 48.74
C ALA A 1150 -1.69 2.75 48.06
N LEU A 1151 -2.53 1.74 47.91
CA LEU A 1151 -2.17 0.48 47.28
C LEU A 1151 -3.08 0.21 46.08
N TYR A 1152 -2.47 0.06 44.91
CA TYR A 1152 -3.14 -0.28 43.65
C TYR A 1152 -2.81 -1.71 43.26
N GLY A 1153 -3.78 -2.59 43.40
CA GLY A 1153 -3.71 -3.96 42.90
C GLY A 1153 -4.00 -4.01 41.40
N VAL A 1154 -3.00 -4.39 40.60
CA VAL A 1154 -3.14 -4.70 39.17
C VAL A 1154 -3.27 -6.21 39.02
N SER A 1155 -4.46 -6.66 38.66
CA SER A 1155 -4.74 -8.07 38.37
C SER A 1155 -5.03 -8.24 36.89
N MET A 1156 -4.56 -9.34 36.31
CA MET A 1156 -4.96 -9.72 34.97
C MET A 1156 -6.12 -10.69 35.10
N ARG A 1157 -7.25 -10.35 34.49
CA ARG A 1157 -8.42 -11.23 34.44
C ARG A 1157 -8.16 -12.37 33.45
N GLN A 1158 -8.95 -13.44 33.50
CA GLN A 1158 -8.80 -14.62 32.61
C GLN A 1158 -8.88 -14.28 31.11
N ASP A 1159 -9.39 -13.09 30.78
CA ASP A 1159 -9.46 -12.51 29.45
C ASP A 1159 -8.17 -11.80 28.99
N GLY A 1160 -7.08 -11.80 29.78
CA GLY A 1160 -5.80 -11.17 29.42
C GLY A 1160 -5.77 -9.64 29.50
N VAL A 1161 -6.83 -9.01 30.05
CA VAL A 1161 -6.90 -7.56 30.25
C VAL A 1161 -6.53 -7.22 31.69
N SER A 1162 -5.63 -6.25 31.87
CA SER A 1162 -5.27 -5.72 33.18
C SER A 1162 -6.41 -4.86 33.74
N ALA A 1163 -6.84 -5.15 34.96
CA ALA A 1163 -7.79 -4.37 35.72
C ALA A 1163 -7.15 -3.91 37.04
N VAL A 1164 -7.52 -2.70 37.48
CA VAL A 1164 -6.94 -2.04 38.66
C VAL A 1164 -7.99 -1.92 39.74
N VAL A 1165 -7.58 -2.21 40.98
CA VAL A 1165 -8.35 -1.96 42.18
C VAL A 1165 -7.46 -1.14 43.12
N GLY A 1166 -7.92 0.06 43.51
CA GLY A 1166 -7.21 0.93 44.44
C GLY A 1166 -7.83 0.91 45.83
N GLN A 1167 -6.99 0.92 46.86
CA GLN A 1167 -7.41 1.10 48.25
C GLN A 1167 -6.45 2.06 48.96
N ARG A 1168 -6.98 3.08 49.64
CA ARG A 1168 -6.21 3.92 50.58
C ARG A 1168 -6.02 3.17 51.90
N VAL A 1169 -4.81 3.17 52.42
CA VAL A 1169 -4.42 2.42 53.63
C VAL A 1169 -4.40 3.32 54.88
N GLY A 1170 -4.36 4.65 54.70
CA GLY A 1170 -4.37 5.66 55.75
C GLY A 1170 -5.74 5.89 56.41
N ASP A 1171 -6.17 4.97 57.26
CA ASP A 1171 -7.08 5.22 58.40
C ASP A 1171 -6.99 4.07 59.42
N ARG A 1172 -5.78 3.87 59.97
CA ARG A 1172 -5.55 3.02 61.15
C ARG A 1172 -4.78 3.77 62.23
N ALA A 1173 -5.43 4.78 62.80
CA ALA A 1173 -5.13 5.31 64.14
C ALA A 1173 -6.33 6.13 64.70
N SER A 1174 -7.50 5.50 64.77
CA SER A 1174 -8.55 5.83 65.75
C SER A 1174 -9.43 4.59 65.99
N ALA A 1175 -8.80 3.56 66.56
CA ALA A 1175 -9.45 2.46 67.27
C ALA A 1175 -8.54 2.02 68.42
#